data_AF-A0A7V2HEX9-F1
#
_entry.id   AF-A0A7V2HEX9-F1
#
_cell.length_a   1.000
_cell.length_b   1.000
_cell.length_c   1.000
_cell.angle_alpha   90.00
_cell.angle_beta   90.00
_cell.angle_gamma   90.00
#
_symmetry.space_group_name_H-M   'P 1'
#
loop_
_entity.id
_entity.type
_entity.pdbx_description
1 polymer ?
#
loop_
_entity_poly.entity_id
_entity_poly.type
_entity_poly.pdbx_seq_one_letter_code
_entity_poly.pdbx_strand_id
1 'polypeptide(L)'
;MKSAAAVSSRWSGRWRRSTPSKTKRASIRFFMATARVRSSGNGISLSSVSSTGIRRWSTRRRYESVQAMLNTPLPVALPLVRYTAVTGWSRSRNGPGRTSSAAARGKTSRAKVAGRFIHFSWYVQPARGPPRARPLRGSVIFCLAEMRFATAILICAAAVAQEWPHYGGEPGGNRYSPLAQIHRGNVAKLKRAWSFSIGEPDRPLEGNMNSDAEQTAFECTPLVVDGVMYITTPSSRVIALDPETGRRIWEFDPQAGAKTRIFLQHRGVSMWRSPDGREKRLLYGTSDARLISLNPATGKLSPGFGREGVVDLKPGVADRWPKARFTITSPPAIYRNLVITGARLSAGGDGLGPSGQVRAFDVLTGKLVWTFHTIPRPGERGHETWQGDSWRDRSGANAWSILSVDHARGLVFVPTAQPLGYNRAAGMNLYGNSVVALEAATGAYRWHYQMVHHDLWDYDIPAQPNLVTFELGGRKVDAVAQVTKMGLLFVLDRDTGKPLFPVEERKVPQGENTWPTQPIPVKPPPLSRQTFTRDELNRVTPEAERECAALFASARYDGMYTVPGKDRNILFPGTLGGANWSGSSFDPLNGRLYVNVQNLGNVRGAGRFWTATRWPCQEPPWGSLVAVDLRRGEIAWSVPLGVVDELAARGVPKTGTVNLGGTIVTGGGLVFVAGTNDSRFRAFDAMTGAELWVDRLEANGHATPMTYRGKSGRQFVVIAAGGGGSFSRKTADILAAYALR
;
A
#
# COMPACT_ATOMS: atom_id res chain seq x y z
N MET A 1 -0.14 -56.33 -24.77
CA MET A 1 0.24 -56.46 -26.19
C MET A 1 0.79 -55.10 -26.63
N LYS A 2 2.03 -54.85 -27.07
CA LYS A 2 3.31 -55.57 -27.29
C LYS A 2 4.42 -54.52 -26.96
N SER A 3 5.36 -54.83 -26.07
CA SER A 3 6.81 -55.12 -26.31
C SER A 3 7.61 -53.95 -26.93
N ALA A 4 8.55 -53.29 -26.22
CA ALA A 4 9.88 -53.70 -25.74
C ALA A 4 11.01 -53.47 -26.78
N ALA A 5 12.08 -52.76 -26.40
CA ALA A 5 13.49 -53.16 -26.59
C ALA A 5 14.46 -52.03 -26.21
N ALA A 6 15.46 -52.38 -25.40
CA ALA A 6 16.67 -51.64 -25.12
C ALA A 6 17.76 -51.98 -26.15
N VAL A 7 18.68 -51.05 -26.43
CA VAL A 7 20.03 -51.36 -26.96
C VAL A 7 21.07 -50.41 -26.35
N SER A 8 22.16 -51.03 -25.91
CA SER A 8 23.40 -50.48 -25.36
C SER A 8 24.54 -50.53 -26.38
N SER A 9 25.51 -49.59 -26.32
CA SER A 9 26.95 -49.80 -26.62
C SER A 9 27.71 -48.50 -26.29
N ARG A 10 28.60 -48.41 -25.30
CA ARG A 10 29.99 -48.92 -25.09
C ARG A 10 31.10 -48.13 -25.82
N TRP A 11 32.26 -48.15 -25.16
CA TRP A 11 33.64 -47.69 -25.47
C TRP A 11 34.04 -46.35 -24.80
N SER A 12 34.84 -46.28 -23.72
CA SER A 12 36.12 -46.86 -23.27
C SER A 12 37.37 -46.11 -23.76
N GLY A 13 38.18 -45.60 -22.83
CA GLY A 13 39.55 -45.11 -23.08
C GLY A 13 40.10 -44.29 -21.91
N ARG A 14 41.32 -44.57 -21.45
CA ARG A 14 41.79 -44.43 -20.07
C ARG A 14 43.14 -43.69 -20.01
N TRP A 15 43.38 -42.95 -18.92
CA TRP A 15 44.67 -42.50 -18.30
C TRP A 15 45.62 -41.51 -19.00
N ARG A 16 45.93 -40.39 -18.31
CA ARG A 16 47.26 -40.17 -17.70
C ARG A 16 47.26 -39.01 -16.68
N ARG A 17 48.07 -39.18 -15.62
CA ARG A 17 48.40 -38.23 -14.56
C ARG A 17 49.37 -37.15 -15.05
N SER A 18 49.23 -35.92 -14.55
CA SER A 18 50.37 -35.02 -14.25
C SER A 18 49.96 -33.85 -13.34
N THR A 19 50.57 -33.81 -12.16
CA THR A 19 50.97 -32.60 -11.41
C THR A 19 52.51 -32.67 -11.35
N PRO A 20 53.31 -31.58 -11.20
CA PRO A 20 53.05 -30.44 -10.30
C PRO A 20 53.63 -29.06 -10.76
N SER A 21 53.35 -27.97 -10.02
CA SER A 21 54.39 -27.07 -9.50
C SER A 21 53.84 -26.00 -8.54
N LYS A 22 54.70 -25.61 -7.59
CA LYS A 22 54.50 -24.64 -6.50
C LYS A 22 55.23 -23.34 -6.83
N THR A 23 54.77 -22.21 -6.26
CA THR A 23 55.59 -21.06 -5.76
C THR A 23 54.63 -20.17 -4.95
N LYS A 24 54.70 -20.03 -3.61
CA LYS A 24 55.68 -19.50 -2.62
C LYS A 24 55.48 -18.00 -2.27
N ARG A 25 55.51 -17.76 -0.95
CA ARG A 25 55.69 -16.51 -0.15
C ARG A 25 54.37 -15.82 0.30
N ALA A 26 54.23 -15.34 1.55
CA ALA A 26 55.09 -15.38 2.73
C ALA A 26 54.25 -15.19 4.02
N SER A 27 54.84 -15.71 5.09
CA SER A 27 54.44 -15.78 6.50
C SER A 27 54.69 -14.50 7.29
N ILE A 28 53.83 -14.22 8.27
CA ILE A 28 54.23 -13.61 9.56
C ILE A 28 53.48 -14.36 10.68
N ARG A 29 54.24 -15.03 11.56
CA ARG A 29 53.84 -15.48 12.91
C ARG A 29 54.79 -14.82 13.89
N PHE A 30 54.24 -14.25 14.97
CA PHE A 30 54.97 -14.03 16.22
C PHE A 30 54.52 -15.10 17.24
N PHE A 31 55.46 -15.53 18.06
CA PHE A 31 55.35 -16.58 19.07
C PHE A 31 55.59 -15.98 20.46
N MET A 32 55.13 -16.73 21.49
CA MET A 32 55.40 -16.64 22.94
C MET A 32 54.56 -15.66 23.77
N ALA A 33 54.09 -16.00 24.99
CA ALA A 33 54.08 -17.27 25.73
C ALA A 33 53.05 -17.23 26.90
N THR A 34 52.45 -18.40 27.14
CA THR A 34 52.02 -19.04 28.41
C THR A 34 51.62 -18.23 29.65
N ALA A 35 50.43 -18.54 30.17
CA ALA A 35 50.25 -19.00 31.56
C ALA A 35 49.08 -20.01 31.63
N ARG A 36 49.34 -21.19 32.20
CA ARG A 36 48.39 -22.26 32.53
C ARG A 36 48.22 -22.27 34.04
N VAL A 37 46.98 -22.36 34.52
CA VAL A 37 46.65 -22.93 35.84
C VAL A 37 45.47 -23.87 35.64
N ARG A 38 45.55 -25.08 36.20
CA ARG A 38 44.50 -26.11 36.16
C ARG A 38 44.49 -26.93 37.45
N SER A 39 43.30 -27.46 37.74
CA SER A 39 42.89 -28.40 38.81
C SER A 39 42.50 -27.71 40.11
N SER A 40 41.47 -28.11 40.84
CA SER A 40 40.63 -29.32 40.96
C SER A 40 39.26 -28.85 41.53
N GLY A 41 38.12 -29.53 41.57
CA GLY A 41 37.74 -30.93 41.72
C GLY A 41 36.42 -30.94 42.55
N ASN A 42 35.61 -31.99 42.37
CA ASN A 42 34.46 -32.43 43.18
C ASN A 42 33.06 -31.83 42.89
N GLY A 43 32.17 -32.75 42.47
CA GLY A 43 30.73 -32.55 42.42
C GLY A 43 30.05 -33.02 43.70
N ILE A 44 28.78 -32.62 43.86
CA ILE A 44 27.80 -33.22 44.75
C ILE A 44 26.43 -33.15 44.04
N SER A 45 25.75 -34.29 44.02
CA SER A 45 24.33 -34.45 43.67
C SER A 45 23.47 -34.22 44.91
N LEU A 46 22.24 -33.76 44.72
CA LEU A 46 21.01 -33.92 45.53
C LEU A 46 20.04 -32.84 44.96
N SER A 47 18.73 -32.97 44.81
CA SER A 47 17.73 -34.04 44.81
C SER A 47 16.39 -33.30 44.74
N SER A 48 15.40 -33.87 44.05
CA SER A 48 14.00 -33.47 44.03
C SER A 48 13.39 -33.09 45.39
N VAL A 49 12.48 -32.10 45.39
CA VAL A 49 11.37 -32.04 46.35
C VAL A 49 10.07 -31.68 45.61
N SER A 50 9.09 -32.57 45.75
CA SER A 50 7.69 -32.44 45.34
C SER A 50 6.80 -32.16 46.55
N SER A 51 5.71 -31.39 46.33
CA SER A 51 4.41 -31.39 47.06
C SER A 51 4.45 -31.09 48.58
N THR A 52 3.51 -30.39 49.23
CA THR A 52 2.05 -30.29 49.06
C THR A 52 1.53 -29.24 50.07
N GLY A 53 0.49 -28.48 49.69
CA GLY A 53 -0.67 -28.09 50.53
C GLY A 53 -0.48 -27.18 51.75
N ILE A 54 -1.31 -26.13 51.85
CA ILE A 54 -2.29 -25.95 52.95
C ILE A 54 -3.15 -24.68 52.76
N ARG A 55 -4.47 -24.93 52.77
CA ARG A 55 -5.63 -24.17 53.29
C ARG A 55 -6.05 -22.80 52.72
N ARG A 56 -7.25 -22.87 52.13
CA ARG A 56 -8.32 -21.87 52.12
C ARG A 56 -8.51 -21.15 53.45
N TRP A 57 -8.79 -19.85 53.38
CA TRP A 57 -9.75 -19.17 54.26
C TRP A 57 -10.71 -18.32 53.43
N SER A 58 -12.00 -18.45 53.74
CA SER A 58 -13.13 -17.72 53.18
C SER A 58 -13.79 -16.91 54.29
N THR A 59 -14.26 -15.70 53.98
CA THR A 59 -15.40 -14.95 54.58
C THR A 59 -15.36 -13.55 53.93
N ARG A 60 -16.28 -13.06 53.09
CA ARG A 60 -17.74 -12.78 53.12
C ARG A 60 -18.16 -11.56 53.95
N ARG A 61 -18.72 -10.55 53.24
CA ARG A 61 -19.63 -9.43 53.62
C ARG A 61 -18.98 -8.24 54.35
N ARG A 62 -19.43 -6.98 54.25
CA ARG A 62 -20.38 -6.14 53.44
C ARG A 62 -20.22 -4.69 53.99
N TYR A 63 -20.85 -3.70 53.32
CA TYR A 63 -21.21 -2.35 53.81
C TYR A 63 -20.07 -1.30 53.80
N GLU A 64 -20.24 -0.03 53.41
CA GLU A 64 -21.38 0.79 52.99
C GLU A 64 -20.85 2.08 52.32
N SER A 65 -21.69 2.73 51.52
CA SER A 65 -21.47 4.02 50.86
C SER A 65 -21.77 5.19 51.82
N VAL A 66 -21.02 6.30 51.79
CA VAL A 66 -21.51 7.63 52.23
C VAL A 66 -20.98 8.73 51.31
N GLN A 67 -21.91 9.61 50.93
CA GLN A 67 -21.79 10.81 50.10
C GLN A 67 -21.36 12.07 50.88
N ALA A 68 -20.70 12.97 50.14
CA ALA A 68 -20.89 14.43 50.04
C ALA A 68 -20.61 15.40 51.21
N MET A 69 -19.81 16.45 50.89
CA MET A 69 -19.94 17.89 51.21
C MET A 69 -18.60 18.59 50.79
N LEU A 70 -18.46 19.77 50.18
CA LEU A 70 -19.26 21.00 50.01
C LEU A 70 -18.78 21.85 48.79
N ASN A 71 -19.70 22.65 48.25
CA ASN A 71 -19.57 23.82 47.35
C ASN A 71 -18.67 24.94 47.97
N THR A 72 -18.01 25.92 47.32
CA THR A 72 -18.31 26.87 46.20
C THR A 72 -17.05 27.81 46.00
N PRO A 73 -16.98 28.88 45.15
CA PRO A 73 -16.54 28.90 43.74
C PRO A 73 -15.35 29.86 43.40
N LEU A 74 -15.02 29.95 42.09
CA LEU A 74 -14.30 31.02 41.33
C LEU A 74 -12.74 30.94 41.18
N PRO A 75 -12.13 31.54 40.13
CA PRO A 75 -12.71 32.29 39.00
C PRO A 75 -12.30 31.81 37.58
N VAL A 76 -13.16 32.17 36.63
CA VAL A 76 -12.91 32.23 35.19
C VAL A 76 -11.93 33.36 34.88
N ALA A 77 -10.87 33.08 34.14
CA ALA A 77 -10.05 34.09 33.47
C ALA A 77 -9.86 33.71 31.99
N LEU A 78 -10.56 34.44 31.12
CA LEU A 78 -10.38 34.47 29.67
C LEU A 78 -9.10 35.24 29.34
N PRO A 79 -8.25 34.80 28.39
CA PRO A 79 -7.31 35.69 27.75
C PRO A 79 -8.00 36.45 26.60
N LEU A 80 -8.25 37.74 26.85
CA LEU A 80 -8.47 38.76 25.83
C LEU A 80 -7.22 38.88 24.95
N VAL A 81 -7.31 38.48 23.68
CA VAL A 81 -6.32 38.83 22.66
C VAL A 81 -6.62 40.26 22.20
N ARG A 82 -5.85 41.23 22.72
CA ARG A 82 -5.79 42.59 22.15
C ARG A 82 -4.81 42.59 20.98
N TYR A 83 -5.31 42.94 19.80
CA TYR A 83 -4.49 43.35 18.67
C TYR A 83 -3.94 44.76 18.95
N THR A 84 -2.63 44.88 19.14
CA THR A 84 -1.91 46.14 18.98
C THR A 84 -1.29 46.18 17.59
N ALA A 85 -1.82 47.06 16.74
CA ALA A 85 -1.23 47.46 15.49
C ALA A 85 -0.05 48.42 15.78
N VAL A 86 1.14 48.10 15.26
CA VAL A 86 2.23 49.08 15.10
C VAL A 86 2.34 49.38 13.62
N THR A 87 1.84 50.55 13.23
CA THR A 87 2.02 51.16 11.92
C THR A 87 3.32 51.95 11.91
N GLY A 88 4.32 51.50 11.16
CA GLY A 88 5.47 52.30 10.77
C GLY A 88 5.30 52.84 9.35
N TRP A 89 5.04 54.14 9.23
CA TRP A 89 5.12 54.90 7.98
C TRP A 89 6.49 55.60 7.91
N SER A 90 7.18 55.51 6.77
CA SER A 90 7.37 56.69 5.93
C SER A 90 7.79 56.29 4.51
N ARG A 91 7.23 57.00 3.54
CA ARG A 91 7.38 56.82 2.10
C ARG A 91 7.81 58.17 1.54
N SER A 92 8.88 58.19 0.72
CA SER A 92 9.03 59.02 -0.51
C SER A 92 9.09 60.57 -0.31
N ARG A 93 9.71 61.44 -1.12
CA ARG A 93 10.31 61.42 -2.47
C ARG A 93 10.79 62.86 -2.79
N ASN A 94 11.37 63.00 -3.99
CA ASN A 94 11.60 64.19 -4.83
C ASN A 94 13.01 64.79 -4.67
N GLY A 95 13.73 65.20 -5.72
CA GLY A 95 13.40 65.49 -7.12
C GLY A 95 14.66 66.02 -7.83
N PRO A 96 14.57 66.60 -9.05
CA PRO A 96 15.44 66.28 -10.19
C PRO A 96 16.55 67.30 -10.54
N GLY A 97 17.45 66.92 -11.47
CA GLY A 97 18.36 67.83 -12.19
C GLY A 97 19.07 67.16 -13.39
N ARG A 98 18.79 67.67 -14.61
CA ARG A 98 19.42 67.40 -15.94
C ARG A 98 20.86 68.00 -15.99
N THR A 99 21.81 67.74 -16.91
CA THR A 99 21.84 67.50 -18.38
C THR A 99 23.26 67.02 -18.84
N SER A 100 23.32 66.31 -19.99
CA SER A 100 24.37 66.26 -21.07
C SER A 100 25.83 65.85 -20.76
N SER A 101 26.64 65.19 -21.60
CA SER A 101 26.56 64.49 -22.91
C SER A 101 27.96 63.95 -23.25
N ALA A 102 28.01 62.93 -24.12
CA ALA A 102 29.12 62.53 -25.03
C ALA A 102 30.23 61.54 -24.57
N ALA A 103 30.11 60.32 -25.13
CA ALA A 103 31.10 59.49 -25.85
C ALA A 103 32.55 59.30 -25.33
N ALA A 104 32.95 58.04 -25.06
CA ALA A 104 33.76 57.19 -25.97
C ALA A 104 34.42 55.98 -25.26
N ARG A 105 34.33 54.82 -25.94
CA ARG A 105 35.23 53.63 -26.00
C ARG A 105 36.24 53.35 -24.87
N GLY A 106 36.26 52.09 -24.39
CA GLY A 106 37.46 51.53 -23.75
C GLY A 106 37.24 50.16 -23.09
N LYS A 107 38.18 49.24 -23.29
CA LYS A 107 38.12 47.79 -23.01
C LYS A 107 38.45 47.41 -21.54
N THR A 108 37.96 46.22 -21.16
CA THR A 108 38.61 45.16 -20.35
C THR A 108 39.02 45.35 -18.88
N SER A 109 38.47 44.44 -18.05
CA SER A 109 39.14 43.55 -17.07
C SER A 109 39.13 43.84 -15.56
N ARG A 110 38.74 42.77 -14.84
CA ARG A 110 39.21 42.22 -13.54
C ARG A 110 39.27 43.09 -12.26
N ALA A 111 38.40 42.68 -11.32
CA ALA A 111 38.69 42.12 -9.98
C ALA A 111 39.20 43.00 -8.81
N LYS A 112 38.39 42.91 -7.73
CA LYS A 112 38.69 42.93 -6.27
C LYS A 112 39.40 44.15 -5.66
N VAL A 113 38.84 44.70 -4.57
CA VAL A 113 39.30 44.52 -3.17
C VAL A 113 38.40 45.35 -2.22
N ALA A 114 38.28 44.86 -0.99
CA ALA A 114 37.51 45.37 0.14
C ALA A 114 38.13 46.60 0.85
N GLY A 115 37.36 47.25 1.73
CA GLY A 115 37.94 47.89 2.92
C GLY A 115 37.35 49.24 3.35
N ARG A 116 36.48 49.17 4.37
CA ARG A 116 36.43 49.98 5.61
C ARG A 116 36.50 51.53 5.61
N PHE A 117 35.42 52.11 6.13
CA PHE A 117 35.27 53.17 7.17
C PHE A 117 36.21 54.38 7.17
N ILE A 118 35.62 55.58 7.30
CA ILE A 118 35.94 56.60 8.34
C ILE A 118 34.81 57.66 8.39
N HIS A 119 34.45 58.04 9.62
CA HIS A 119 33.56 59.12 10.02
C HIS A 119 34.10 60.51 9.64
N PHE A 120 33.20 61.46 9.33
CA PHE A 120 33.41 62.87 9.65
C PHE A 120 32.11 63.48 10.19
N SER A 121 32.26 64.31 11.22
CA SER A 121 31.22 64.96 11.98
C SER A 121 31.39 66.48 11.88
N TRP A 122 30.28 67.18 12.09
CA TRP A 122 30.13 68.62 12.34
C TRP A 122 30.26 69.56 11.12
N TYR A 123 29.70 70.77 11.04
CA TYR A 123 29.16 71.72 12.03
C TYR A 123 28.44 72.87 11.25
N VAL A 124 27.61 73.67 11.96
CA VAL A 124 27.25 75.10 11.70
C VAL A 124 26.23 75.37 10.57
N GLN A 125 25.23 76.26 10.65
CA GLN A 125 24.43 76.97 11.66
C GLN A 125 23.31 77.70 10.86
N PRO A 126 22.28 78.29 11.51
CA PRO A 126 20.97 78.50 10.93
C PRO A 126 20.69 79.95 10.52
N ALA A 127 19.66 80.17 9.70
CA ALA A 127 18.94 81.46 9.71
C ALA A 127 17.52 81.35 9.13
N ARG A 128 16.56 81.77 10.00
CA ARG A 128 15.39 82.64 9.73
C ARG A 128 14.33 82.07 8.76
N GLY A 129 13.10 81.77 9.17
CA GLY A 129 12.14 82.65 9.83
C GLY A 129 10.94 82.84 8.87
N PRO A 130 9.69 82.47 9.21
CA PRO A 130 8.60 82.33 8.23
C PRO A 130 7.70 83.57 8.16
N PRO A 131 6.83 83.68 7.13
CA PRO A 131 5.41 83.80 7.47
C PRO A 131 4.40 83.11 6.53
N ARG A 132 3.44 82.44 7.18
CA ARG A 132 1.96 82.47 7.03
C ARG A 132 1.28 82.46 5.64
N ALA A 133 0.74 81.28 5.34
CA ALA A 133 -0.65 80.90 5.00
C ALA A 133 -1.60 81.85 4.22
N ARG A 134 -2.11 81.36 3.07
CA ARG A 134 -3.51 80.96 2.75
C ARG A 134 -3.66 80.79 1.20
N PRO A 135 -4.80 80.36 0.62
CA PRO A 135 -5.34 78.98 0.58
C PRO A 135 -5.73 78.55 -0.86
N LEU A 136 -5.62 77.28 -1.27
CA LEU A 136 -6.27 76.85 -2.52
C LEU A 136 -6.94 75.48 -2.43
N ARG A 137 -8.23 75.53 -2.77
CA ARG A 137 -9.14 74.43 -3.09
C ARG A 137 -8.62 73.65 -4.31
N GLY A 138 -8.82 72.33 -4.35
CA GLY A 138 -8.67 71.57 -5.59
C GLY A 138 -8.66 70.05 -5.44
N SER A 139 -9.81 69.43 -5.74
CA SER A 139 -9.94 68.17 -6.48
C SER A 139 -9.58 66.83 -5.81
N VAL A 140 -10.61 66.19 -5.24
CA VAL A 140 -10.71 64.75 -4.98
C VAL A 140 -11.15 64.05 -6.28
N ILE A 141 -10.21 63.68 -7.15
CA ILE A 141 -10.42 62.65 -8.18
C ILE A 141 -9.06 62.00 -8.44
N PHE A 142 -8.71 60.92 -7.73
CA PHE A 142 -7.75 59.87 -8.15
C PHE A 142 -7.59 58.87 -6.99
N CYS A 143 -8.56 57.98 -6.79
CA CYS A 143 -8.35 56.79 -5.93
C CYS A 143 -9.41 55.68 -6.13
N LEU A 144 -9.89 55.47 -7.37
CA LEU A 144 -10.81 54.34 -7.66
C LEU A 144 -10.34 53.43 -8.81
N ALA A 145 -9.16 53.67 -9.38
CA ALA A 145 -8.59 52.81 -10.44
C ALA A 145 -7.65 51.71 -9.90
N GLU A 146 -7.05 51.88 -8.72
CA GLU A 146 -6.09 50.92 -8.13
C GLU A 146 -6.78 49.81 -7.32
N MET A 147 -8.04 49.99 -6.94
CA MET A 147 -8.76 49.03 -6.09
C MET A 147 -9.47 47.91 -6.87
N ARG A 148 -9.44 47.93 -8.21
CA ARG A 148 -9.95 46.85 -9.07
C ARG A 148 -8.86 45.93 -9.64
N PHE A 149 -7.59 46.31 -9.56
CA PHE A 149 -6.48 45.45 -10.00
C PHE A 149 -5.96 44.52 -8.88
N ALA A 150 -6.13 44.89 -7.61
CA ALA A 150 -5.79 44.02 -6.49
C ALA A 150 -6.82 42.89 -6.25
N THR A 151 -8.08 43.07 -6.69
CA THR A 151 -9.11 42.03 -6.62
C THR A 151 -9.09 41.07 -7.83
N ALA A 152 -8.48 41.48 -8.94
CA ALA A 152 -8.33 40.63 -10.14
C ALA A 152 -7.09 39.71 -10.08
N ILE A 153 -6.06 40.07 -9.31
CA ILE A 153 -4.87 39.20 -9.11
C ILE A 153 -5.13 38.11 -8.06
N LEU A 154 -6.20 38.22 -7.26
CA LEU A 154 -6.65 37.17 -6.34
C LEU A 154 -7.71 36.20 -6.90
N ILE A 155 -8.13 36.36 -8.16
CA ILE A 155 -9.10 35.45 -8.83
C ILE A 155 -8.42 34.54 -9.87
N CYS A 156 -7.10 34.67 -10.07
CA CYS A 156 -6.31 33.74 -10.88
C CYS A 156 -5.44 32.79 -10.03
N ALA A 157 -5.94 32.40 -8.84
CA ALA A 157 -5.64 31.06 -8.39
C ALA A 157 -6.39 30.14 -9.36
N ALA A 158 -5.73 29.72 -10.44
CA ALA A 158 -6.16 28.54 -11.18
C ALA A 158 -6.48 27.51 -10.10
N ALA A 159 -7.77 27.18 -9.95
CA ALA A 159 -8.24 26.27 -8.92
C ALA A 159 -7.34 25.05 -9.04
N VAL A 160 -6.43 24.85 -8.07
CA VAL A 160 -5.35 23.89 -8.22
C VAL A 160 -6.03 22.56 -8.53
N ALA A 161 -5.80 22.04 -9.73
CA ALA A 161 -6.41 20.79 -10.14
C ALA A 161 -5.98 19.76 -9.10
N GLN A 162 -6.95 19.19 -8.37
CA GLN A 162 -6.64 18.12 -7.44
C GLN A 162 -6.52 16.85 -8.28
N GLU A 163 -5.27 16.45 -8.49
CA GLU A 163 -4.87 15.27 -9.25
C GLU A 163 -4.94 13.99 -8.41
N TRP A 164 -4.65 12.85 -9.05
CA TRP A 164 -4.45 11.55 -8.40
C TRP A 164 -3.12 10.95 -8.89
N PRO A 165 -1.97 11.46 -8.40
CA PRO A 165 -0.67 11.18 -9.00
C PRO A 165 -0.04 9.84 -8.62
N HIS A 166 -0.60 9.14 -7.63
CA HIS A 166 -0.12 7.85 -7.16
C HIS A 166 -1.28 6.86 -7.07
N TYR A 167 -0.99 5.56 -7.09
CA TYR A 167 -2.00 4.50 -6.94
C TYR A 167 -2.96 4.78 -5.76
N GLY A 168 -2.40 5.09 -4.58
CA GLY A 168 -3.17 5.40 -3.38
C GLY A 168 -3.45 6.89 -3.16
N GLY A 169 -3.44 7.71 -4.23
CA GLY A 169 -3.60 9.17 -4.18
C GLY A 169 -2.31 9.91 -3.80
N GLU A 170 -1.53 9.34 -2.88
CA GLU A 170 -0.22 9.82 -2.43
C GLU A 170 0.74 8.66 -2.14
N PRO A 171 2.07 8.90 -2.01
CA PRO A 171 3.06 7.84 -1.85
C PRO A 171 2.87 6.95 -0.62
N GLY A 172 2.24 7.47 0.44
CA GLY A 172 1.89 6.74 1.66
C GLY A 172 0.58 5.95 1.58
N GLY A 173 -0.18 6.09 0.50
CA GLY A 173 -1.34 5.28 0.21
C GLY A 173 -2.61 5.60 1.01
N ASN A 174 -2.76 6.80 1.59
CA ASN A 174 -3.95 7.11 2.40
C ASN A 174 -5.29 7.05 1.64
N ARG A 175 -5.30 7.09 0.30
CA ARG A 175 -6.50 7.04 -0.56
C ARG A 175 -7.55 8.08 -0.17
N TYR A 176 -7.09 9.24 0.30
CA TYR A 176 -7.91 10.39 0.65
C TYR A 176 -7.84 11.45 -0.44
N SER A 177 -8.98 12.07 -0.75
CA SER A 177 -9.03 13.29 -1.54
C SER A 177 -9.66 14.42 -0.74
N PRO A 178 -9.08 15.62 -0.71
CA PRO A 178 -9.73 16.78 -0.08
C PRO A 178 -10.92 17.32 -0.89
N LEU A 179 -11.19 16.78 -2.09
CA LEU A 179 -12.31 17.22 -2.91
C LEU A 179 -13.65 16.97 -2.22
N ALA A 180 -14.52 17.99 -2.29
CA ALA A 180 -15.83 18.00 -1.66
C ALA A 180 -16.94 18.54 -2.57
N GLN A 181 -16.71 18.62 -3.90
CA GLN A 181 -17.78 19.03 -4.83
C GLN A 181 -18.89 17.97 -4.83
N ILE A 182 -18.53 16.69 -4.78
CA ILE A 182 -19.43 15.58 -4.50
C ILE A 182 -19.43 15.38 -2.98
N HIS A 183 -20.58 15.52 -2.34
CA HIS A 183 -20.75 15.43 -0.90
C HIS A 183 -22.11 14.80 -0.55
N ARG A 184 -22.34 14.52 0.74
CA ARG A 184 -23.53 13.81 1.24
C ARG A 184 -24.87 14.36 0.73
N GLY A 185 -24.98 15.69 0.62
CA GLY A 185 -26.20 16.38 0.19
C GLY A 185 -26.47 16.33 -1.32
N ASN A 186 -25.50 15.93 -2.15
CA ASN A 186 -25.68 15.91 -3.61
C ASN A 186 -25.25 14.60 -4.30
N VAL A 187 -24.66 13.64 -3.58
CA VAL A 187 -24.19 12.37 -4.15
C VAL A 187 -25.29 11.57 -4.85
N ALA A 188 -26.54 11.70 -4.40
CA ALA A 188 -27.69 11.08 -5.08
C ALA A 188 -27.88 11.55 -6.54
N LYS A 189 -27.32 12.70 -6.91
CA LYS A 189 -27.36 13.26 -8.28
C LYS A 189 -26.20 12.79 -9.16
N LEU A 190 -25.28 11.98 -8.62
CA LEU A 190 -24.12 11.49 -9.35
C LEU A 190 -24.58 10.58 -10.50
N LYS A 191 -24.01 10.82 -11.70
CA LYS A 191 -24.31 10.05 -12.91
C LYS A 191 -23.03 9.71 -13.65
N ARG A 192 -23.09 8.63 -14.42
CA ARG A 192 -22.01 8.25 -15.35
C ARG A 192 -21.82 9.37 -16.37
N ALA A 193 -20.61 9.91 -16.42
CA ALA A 193 -20.22 10.99 -17.32
C ALA A 193 -19.67 10.43 -18.64
N TRP A 194 -18.85 9.37 -18.56
CA TRP A 194 -18.32 8.66 -19.71
C TRP A 194 -17.92 7.22 -19.34
N SER A 195 -17.65 6.41 -20.35
CA SER A 195 -17.09 5.07 -20.19
C SER A 195 -16.09 4.78 -21.31
N PHE A 196 -15.08 3.98 -21.00
CA PHE A 196 -14.03 3.58 -21.93
C PHE A 196 -13.85 2.06 -21.88
N SER A 197 -13.98 1.39 -23.02
CA SER A 197 -13.62 -0.03 -23.13
C SER A 197 -12.13 -0.17 -23.42
N ILE A 198 -11.43 -1.01 -22.66
CA ILE A 198 -10.01 -1.28 -22.91
C ILE A 198 -9.81 -2.21 -24.13
N GLY A 199 -10.85 -2.84 -24.67
CA GLY A 199 -10.75 -3.76 -25.80
C GLY A 199 -10.13 -5.11 -25.42
N GLU A 200 -10.38 -5.58 -24.20
CA GLU A 200 -9.96 -6.90 -23.69
C GLU A 200 -11.14 -7.60 -22.96
N PRO A 201 -12.28 -7.83 -23.63
CA PRO A 201 -13.42 -8.51 -23.00
C PRO A 201 -13.10 -9.97 -22.66
N ASP A 202 -12.31 -10.62 -23.52
CA ASP A 202 -11.74 -11.96 -23.33
C ASP A 202 -10.27 -11.85 -22.94
N ARG A 203 -9.95 -12.38 -21.76
CA ARG A 203 -8.65 -12.29 -21.10
C ARG A 203 -8.43 -13.51 -20.20
N PRO A 204 -8.28 -14.71 -20.79
CA PRO A 204 -8.12 -15.94 -20.04
C PRO A 204 -6.95 -15.83 -19.07
N LEU A 205 -7.14 -16.27 -17.83
CA LEU A 205 -6.10 -16.20 -16.81
C LEU A 205 -4.92 -17.10 -17.20
N GLU A 206 -3.69 -16.59 -17.13
CA GLU A 206 -2.50 -17.35 -17.52
C GLU A 206 -2.28 -18.59 -16.63
N GLY A 207 -2.43 -19.75 -17.26
CA GLY A 207 -2.14 -21.09 -16.77
C GLY A 207 -3.07 -21.59 -15.66
N ASN A 208 -4.06 -22.36 -16.10
CA ASN A 208 -4.68 -23.53 -15.46
C ASN A 208 -4.69 -23.59 -13.92
N MET A 209 -5.37 -22.65 -13.27
CA MET A 209 -6.11 -22.99 -12.05
C MET A 209 -7.48 -23.51 -12.51
N ASN A 210 -7.59 -24.84 -12.67
CA ASN A 210 -8.80 -25.61 -13.01
C ASN A 210 -10.13 -24.81 -13.10
N SER A 211 -10.37 -24.20 -14.25
CA SER A 211 -11.62 -24.26 -15.02
C SER A 211 -11.46 -23.35 -16.22
N ASP A 212 -11.94 -23.78 -17.38
CA ASP A 212 -11.95 -23.04 -18.64
C ASP A 212 -12.85 -21.77 -18.62
N ALA A 213 -13.07 -21.17 -17.45
CA ALA A 213 -14.01 -20.10 -17.17
C ALA A 213 -13.44 -18.94 -16.32
N GLU A 214 -12.18 -18.99 -15.87
CA GLU A 214 -11.59 -17.90 -15.10
C GLU A 214 -10.91 -16.86 -15.99
N GLN A 215 -11.47 -15.65 -15.98
CA GLN A 215 -10.98 -14.49 -16.71
C GLN A 215 -10.15 -13.60 -15.76
N THR A 216 -9.08 -13.00 -16.28
CA THR A 216 -8.21 -12.12 -15.51
C THR A 216 -8.98 -10.90 -14.99
N ALA A 217 -8.67 -10.39 -13.79
CA ALA A 217 -9.31 -9.19 -13.27
C ALA A 217 -8.68 -7.90 -13.83
N PHE A 218 -9.51 -6.88 -14.09
CA PHE A 218 -9.05 -5.52 -14.41
C PHE A 218 -8.88 -4.72 -13.10
N GLU A 219 -7.67 -4.77 -12.54
CA GLU A 219 -7.36 -4.25 -11.19
C GLU A 219 -6.75 -2.84 -11.19
N CYS A 220 -6.75 -2.15 -12.34
CA CYS A 220 -6.08 -0.87 -12.50
C CYS A 220 -6.76 0.23 -11.69
N THR A 221 -5.97 0.93 -10.87
CA THR A 221 -6.35 2.24 -10.33
C THR A 221 -5.69 3.32 -11.21
N PRO A 222 -6.47 4.12 -11.97
CA PRO A 222 -5.90 5.12 -12.86
C PRO A 222 -5.07 6.17 -12.12
N LEU A 223 -4.06 6.71 -12.81
CA LEU A 223 -3.42 7.97 -12.40
C LEU A 223 -4.01 9.13 -13.20
N VAL A 224 -4.15 10.30 -12.59
CA VAL A 224 -4.38 11.56 -13.32
C VAL A 224 -3.26 12.52 -12.96
N VAL A 225 -2.48 12.92 -13.96
CA VAL A 225 -1.30 13.77 -13.80
C VAL A 225 -1.18 14.72 -14.99
N ASP A 226 -0.98 16.01 -14.73
CA ASP A 226 -0.93 17.10 -15.70
C ASP A 226 -2.11 17.07 -16.69
N GLY A 227 -3.31 16.76 -16.18
CA GLY A 227 -4.54 16.69 -16.96
C GLY A 227 -4.61 15.52 -17.97
N VAL A 228 -3.83 14.46 -17.77
CA VAL A 228 -3.89 13.21 -18.54
C VAL A 228 -4.16 12.05 -17.59
N MET A 229 -5.05 11.14 -17.98
CA MET A 229 -5.29 9.90 -17.26
C MET A 229 -4.45 8.76 -17.84
N TYR A 230 -3.82 7.96 -17.00
CA TYR A 230 -3.05 6.78 -17.40
C TYR A 230 -3.63 5.52 -16.76
N ILE A 231 -3.90 4.51 -17.59
CA ILE A 231 -4.40 3.20 -17.17
C ILE A 231 -3.53 2.08 -17.71
N THR A 232 -3.63 0.92 -17.07
CA THR A 232 -2.98 -0.32 -17.51
C THR A 232 -3.98 -1.43 -17.73
N THR A 233 -3.79 -2.27 -18.73
CA THR A 233 -4.69 -3.41 -19.00
C THR A 233 -4.15 -4.75 -18.48
N PRO A 234 -4.98 -5.80 -18.39
CA PRO A 234 -4.53 -7.16 -18.09
C PRO A 234 -3.43 -7.70 -19.02
N SER A 235 -3.35 -7.26 -20.27
CA SER A 235 -2.21 -7.59 -21.16
C SER A 235 -1.00 -6.65 -21.00
N SER A 236 -0.93 -5.90 -19.90
CA SER A 236 0.14 -4.93 -19.58
C SER A 236 0.25 -3.74 -20.56
N ARG A 237 -0.79 -3.44 -21.36
CA ARG A 237 -0.80 -2.21 -22.16
C ARG A 237 -0.90 -0.99 -21.26
N VAL A 238 -0.33 0.13 -21.69
CA VAL A 238 -0.54 1.45 -21.07
C VAL A 238 -1.34 2.32 -22.03
N ILE A 239 -2.45 2.88 -21.56
CA ILE A 239 -3.32 3.75 -22.36
C ILE A 239 -3.41 5.10 -21.66
N ALA A 240 -3.15 6.17 -22.42
CA ALA A 240 -3.39 7.54 -21.98
C ALA A 240 -4.74 8.04 -22.51
N LEU A 241 -5.54 8.63 -21.63
CA LEU A 241 -6.88 9.15 -21.92
C LEU A 241 -6.98 10.62 -21.53
N ASP A 242 -7.84 11.34 -22.25
CA ASP A 242 -8.41 12.58 -21.75
C ASP A 242 -9.30 12.24 -20.54
N PRO A 243 -9.05 12.82 -19.36
CA PRO A 243 -9.79 12.46 -18.16
C PRO A 243 -11.26 12.87 -18.23
N GLU A 244 -11.63 13.96 -18.91
CA GLU A 244 -13.00 14.45 -18.89
C GLU A 244 -13.91 13.76 -19.90
N THR A 245 -13.34 13.21 -20.98
CA THR A 245 -14.12 12.59 -22.05
C THR A 245 -13.86 11.09 -22.22
N GLY A 246 -12.82 10.54 -21.59
CA GLY A 246 -12.36 9.16 -21.80
C GLY A 246 -11.75 8.92 -23.18
N ARG A 247 -11.47 9.97 -23.96
CA ARG A 247 -10.93 9.83 -25.33
C ARG A 247 -9.48 9.39 -25.25
N ARG A 248 -9.12 8.33 -25.98
CA ARG A 248 -7.72 7.88 -26.09
C ARG A 248 -6.83 8.94 -26.73
N ILE A 249 -5.69 9.19 -26.09
CA ILE A 249 -4.62 10.08 -26.55
C ILE A 249 -3.55 9.24 -27.25
N TRP A 250 -3.01 8.23 -26.56
CA TRP A 250 -2.05 7.28 -27.08
C TRP A 250 -2.17 5.94 -26.36
N GLU A 251 -1.56 4.90 -26.94
CA GLU A 251 -1.47 3.57 -26.35
C GLU A 251 -0.09 2.97 -26.63
N PHE A 252 0.42 2.22 -25.65
CA PHE A 252 1.62 1.42 -25.77
C PHE A 252 1.29 -0.05 -25.46
N ASP A 253 1.65 -0.94 -26.38
CA ASP A 253 1.47 -2.39 -26.23
C ASP A 253 2.83 -3.10 -26.10
N PRO A 254 3.20 -3.58 -24.90
CA PRO A 254 4.47 -4.29 -24.72
C PRO A 254 4.49 -5.67 -25.37
N GLN A 255 3.34 -6.18 -25.82
CA GLN A 255 3.17 -7.48 -26.47
C GLN A 255 2.82 -7.35 -27.97
N ALA A 256 3.06 -6.17 -28.57
CA ALA A 256 2.84 -5.97 -29.99
C ALA A 256 3.60 -7.02 -30.83
N GLY A 257 2.88 -7.71 -31.72
CA GLY A 257 3.44 -8.78 -32.56
C GLY A 257 3.59 -10.15 -31.88
N ALA A 258 3.20 -10.30 -30.61
CA ALA A 258 3.20 -11.60 -29.94
C ALA A 258 2.15 -12.54 -30.56
N LYS A 259 2.55 -13.80 -30.85
CA LYS A 259 1.63 -14.84 -31.36
C LYS A 259 0.57 -15.25 -30.33
N THR A 260 0.94 -15.21 -29.05
CA THR A 260 0.06 -15.51 -27.92
C THR A 260 0.24 -14.41 -26.89
N ARG A 261 -0.87 -13.80 -26.47
CA ARG A 261 -0.86 -12.76 -25.45
C ARG A 261 -0.96 -13.38 -24.06
N ILE A 262 -0.23 -12.80 -23.12
CA ILE A 262 -0.30 -13.12 -21.70
C ILE A 262 -1.22 -12.11 -21.02
N PHE A 263 -2.21 -12.61 -20.27
CA PHE A 263 -3.09 -11.80 -19.46
C PHE A 263 -2.88 -12.12 -17.98
N LEU A 264 -2.61 -11.09 -17.19
CA LEU A 264 -2.46 -11.17 -15.73
C LEU A 264 -2.99 -9.89 -15.08
N GLN A 265 -3.37 -9.95 -13.81
CA GLN A 265 -3.85 -8.76 -13.12
C GLN A 265 -2.76 -7.67 -13.12
N HIS A 266 -3.15 -6.42 -13.40
CA HIS A 266 -2.24 -5.28 -13.44
C HIS A 266 -2.87 -4.06 -12.76
N ARG A 267 -2.16 -3.43 -11.81
CA ARG A 267 -2.73 -2.44 -10.87
C ARG A 267 -2.47 -0.98 -11.21
N GLY A 268 -1.56 -0.70 -12.13
CA GLY A 268 -1.32 0.66 -12.62
C GLY A 268 0.14 0.94 -12.95
N VAL A 269 0.45 2.21 -13.17
CA VAL A 269 1.80 2.74 -13.43
C VAL A 269 2.23 3.67 -12.31
N SER A 270 3.50 4.07 -12.31
CA SER A 270 4.03 5.14 -11.45
C SER A 270 4.58 6.28 -12.29
N MET A 271 4.38 7.51 -11.83
CA MET A 271 4.98 8.71 -12.43
C MET A 271 6.24 9.10 -11.67
N TRP A 272 7.33 9.34 -12.40
CA TRP A 272 8.51 10.04 -11.92
C TRP A 272 8.62 11.41 -12.57
N ARG A 273 9.13 12.39 -11.81
CA ARG A 273 9.49 13.72 -12.31
C ARG A 273 10.93 14.01 -11.92
N SER A 274 11.68 14.63 -12.82
CA SER A 274 12.99 15.17 -12.47
C SER A 274 12.88 16.21 -11.36
N PRO A 275 13.93 16.43 -10.55
CA PRO A 275 13.91 17.44 -9.49
C PRO A 275 13.54 18.85 -9.97
N ASP A 276 13.87 19.19 -11.22
CA ASP A 276 13.51 20.47 -11.85
C ASP A 276 12.15 20.44 -12.58
N GLY A 277 11.44 19.32 -12.55
CA GLY A 277 10.12 19.11 -13.14
C GLY A 277 10.06 19.05 -14.66
N ARG A 278 11.19 19.14 -15.37
CA ARG A 278 11.23 19.22 -16.84
C ARG A 278 11.07 17.87 -17.53
N GLU A 279 11.58 16.80 -16.93
CA GLU A 279 11.45 15.44 -17.44
C GLU A 279 10.44 14.66 -16.61
N LYS A 280 9.67 13.81 -17.30
CA LYS A 280 8.70 12.91 -16.68
C LYS A 280 8.82 11.53 -17.30
N ARG A 281 8.62 10.50 -16.49
CA ARG A 281 8.64 9.09 -16.93
C ARG A 281 7.48 8.33 -16.30
N LEU A 282 6.81 7.52 -17.09
CA LEU A 282 5.89 6.49 -16.61
C LEU A 282 6.67 5.19 -16.46
N LEU A 283 6.66 4.62 -15.27
CA LEU A 283 7.34 3.36 -14.97
C LEU A 283 6.35 2.30 -14.53
N TYR A 284 6.50 1.10 -15.06
CA TYR A 284 5.69 -0.04 -14.69
C TYR A 284 6.38 -1.35 -15.06
N GLY A 285 6.03 -2.43 -14.36
CA GLY A 285 6.50 -3.76 -14.72
C GLY A 285 5.47 -4.52 -15.55
N THR A 286 5.87 -5.63 -16.15
CA THR A 286 5.02 -6.44 -17.03
C THR A 286 4.94 -7.89 -16.54
N SER A 287 3.97 -8.64 -17.08
CA SER A 287 3.81 -10.06 -16.80
C SER A 287 5.02 -10.91 -17.19
N ASP A 288 5.86 -10.47 -18.14
CA ASP A 288 7.05 -11.19 -18.61
C ASP A 288 8.37 -10.74 -17.94
N ALA A 289 8.29 -10.04 -16.80
CA ALA A 289 9.41 -9.55 -15.99
C ALA A 289 10.19 -8.35 -16.55
N ARG A 290 9.62 -7.57 -17.48
CA ARG A 290 10.25 -6.31 -17.88
C ARG A 290 9.81 -5.15 -17.00
N LEU A 291 10.75 -4.30 -16.59
CA LEU A 291 10.50 -2.94 -16.11
C LEU A 291 10.64 -1.98 -17.29
N ILE A 292 9.58 -1.23 -17.58
CA ILE A 292 9.49 -0.35 -18.75
C ILE A 292 9.40 1.10 -18.29
N SER A 293 10.12 1.99 -19.00
CA SER A 293 9.99 3.44 -18.86
C SER A 293 9.42 4.04 -20.14
N LEU A 294 8.34 4.81 -20.04
CA LEU A 294 7.70 5.51 -21.15
C LEU A 294 7.73 7.02 -20.96
N ASN A 295 7.80 7.74 -22.07
CA ASN A 295 7.53 9.17 -22.12
C ASN A 295 5.99 9.40 -21.98
N PRO A 296 5.52 10.11 -20.94
CA PRO A 296 4.08 10.26 -20.66
C PRO A 296 3.30 11.06 -21.72
N ALA A 297 3.98 11.89 -22.53
CA ALA A 297 3.33 12.69 -23.56
C ALA A 297 3.08 11.89 -24.85
N THR A 298 3.91 10.88 -25.12
CA THR A 298 3.91 10.18 -26.43
C THR A 298 3.67 8.68 -26.34
N GLY A 299 3.81 8.08 -25.15
CA GLY A 299 3.76 6.62 -24.98
C GLY A 299 4.99 5.88 -25.50
N LYS A 300 5.99 6.58 -26.05
CA LYS A 300 7.23 5.97 -26.55
C LYS A 300 8.16 5.58 -25.41
N LEU A 301 8.94 4.53 -25.61
CA LEU A 301 9.98 4.10 -24.69
C LEU A 301 10.97 5.23 -24.40
N SER A 302 11.32 5.42 -23.13
CA SER A 302 12.28 6.43 -22.69
C SER A 302 13.70 6.02 -23.10
N PRO A 303 14.39 6.80 -23.95
CA PRO A 303 15.76 6.48 -24.33
C PRO A 303 16.69 6.53 -23.11
N GLY A 304 17.71 5.67 -23.11
CA GLY A 304 18.72 5.61 -22.04
C GLY A 304 18.34 4.77 -20.81
N PHE A 305 17.09 4.34 -20.68
CA PHE A 305 16.68 3.43 -19.60
C PHE A 305 16.85 1.97 -20.02
N GLY A 306 17.75 1.23 -19.38
CA GLY A 306 18.05 -0.16 -19.72
C GLY A 306 18.43 -0.32 -21.21
N ARG A 307 17.92 -1.38 -21.84
CA ARG A 307 18.03 -1.59 -23.28
C ARG A 307 16.79 -1.02 -23.96
N GLU A 308 16.93 0.15 -24.59
CA GLU A 308 15.86 0.80 -25.36
C GLU A 308 14.57 1.08 -24.56
N GLY A 309 14.70 1.52 -23.31
CA GLY A 309 13.55 1.82 -22.44
C GLY A 309 13.08 0.65 -21.58
N VAL A 310 13.83 -0.46 -21.57
CA VAL A 310 13.44 -1.72 -20.93
C VAL A 310 14.57 -2.32 -20.09
N VAL A 311 14.25 -2.75 -18.88
CA VAL A 311 15.12 -3.56 -18.02
C VAL A 311 14.50 -4.95 -17.85
N ASP A 312 15.27 -6.02 -18.13
CA ASP A 312 14.89 -7.38 -17.74
C ASP A 312 15.17 -7.57 -16.25
N LEU A 313 14.14 -7.96 -15.50
CA LEU A 313 14.24 -8.14 -14.05
C LEU A 313 14.69 -9.54 -13.65
N LYS A 314 14.76 -10.53 -14.55
CA LYS A 314 15.12 -11.92 -14.20
C LYS A 314 16.58 -12.13 -13.75
N PRO A 315 17.59 -11.43 -14.32
CA PRO A 315 18.98 -11.65 -13.93
C PRO A 315 19.21 -11.47 -12.43
N GLY A 316 19.91 -12.44 -11.82
CA GLY A 316 20.25 -12.46 -10.39
C GLY A 316 19.13 -12.90 -9.45
N VAL A 317 17.92 -13.14 -9.96
CA VAL A 317 16.77 -13.61 -9.16
C VAL A 317 16.14 -14.88 -9.71
N ALA A 318 16.21 -15.13 -11.01
CA ALA A 318 15.56 -16.25 -11.68
C ALA A 318 16.54 -17.08 -12.53
N ASP A 319 17.85 -16.88 -12.39
CA ASP A 319 18.87 -17.51 -13.25
C ASP A 319 18.79 -19.05 -13.26
N ARG A 320 18.49 -19.66 -12.11
CA ARG A 320 18.31 -21.11 -11.97
C ARG A 320 16.91 -21.60 -12.32
N TRP A 321 15.97 -20.68 -12.51
CA TRP A 321 14.57 -20.98 -12.86
C TRP A 321 14.08 -20.12 -14.03
N PRO A 322 14.74 -20.16 -15.20
CA PRO A 322 14.42 -19.27 -16.33
C PRO A 322 12.99 -19.47 -16.86
N LYS A 323 12.39 -20.63 -16.58
CA LYS A 323 11.01 -21.01 -16.96
C LYS A 323 9.97 -20.76 -15.86
N ALA A 324 10.40 -20.45 -14.62
CA ALA A 324 9.45 -20.15 -13.56
C ALA A 324 8.86 -18.75 -13.76
N ARG A 325 7.62 -18.55 -13.26
CA ARG A 325 6.98 -17.25 -13.33
C ARG A 325 7.67 -16.28 -12.38
N PHE A 326 8.05 -15.14 -12.94
CA PHE A 326 8.51 -13.96 -12.24
C PHE A 326 7.80 -12.79 -12.92
N THR A 327 6.84 -12.17 -12.25
CA THR A 327 5.88 -11.25 -12.89
C THR A 327 5.72 -10.00 -12.06
N ILE A 328 5.51 -8.85 -12.70
CA ILE A 328 5.22 -7.61 -11.98
C ILE A 328 3.76 -7.26 -12.25
N THR A 329 2.97 -7.21 -11.18
CA THR A 329 1.51 -6.94 -11.24
C THR A 329 1.12 -5.60 -10.65
N SER A 330 2.05 -4.92 -9.99
CA SER A 330 1.82 -3.69 -9.24
C SER A 330 2.76 -2.58 -9.70
N PRO A 331 2.33 -1.31 -9.64
CA PRO A 331 3.21 -0.18 -9.94
C PRO A 331 4.37 -0.13 -8.94
N PRO A 332 5.60 0.19 -9.41
CA PRO A 332 6.76 0.30 -8.53
C PRO A 332 6.69 1.56 -7.66
N ALA A 333 7.33 1.55 -6.50
CA ALA A 333 7.50 2.75 -5.68
C ALA A 333 8.54 3.68 -6.30
N ILE A 334 8.33 4.99 -6.19
CA ILE A 334 9.27 6.02 -6.66
C ILE A 334 9.81 6.77 -5.46
N TYR A 335 11.14 6.88 -5.35
CA TYR A 335 11.79 7.72 -4.36
C TYR A 335 12.97 8.45 -4.99
N ARG A 336 12.89 9.78 -5.10
CA ARG A 336 13.86 10.59 -5.84
C ARG A 336 14.07 9.99 -7.25
N ASN A 337 15.30 9.62 -7.61
CA ASN A 337 15.61 9.00 -8.91
C ASN A 337 15.64 7.46 -8.85
N LEU A 338 14.97 6.84 -7.88
CA LEU A 338 14.89 5.39 -7.75
C LEU A 338 13.50 4.88 -8.07
N VAL A 339 13.45 3.78 -8.80
CA VAL A 339 12.26 2.94 -9.00
C VAL A 339 12.47 1.62 -8.26
N ILE A 340 11.61 1.36 -7.28
CA ILE A 340 11.73 0.27 -6.31
C ILE A 340 10.61 -0.73 -6.56
N THR A 341 10.95 -1.99 -6.82
CA THR A 341 9.95 -3.02 -7.14
C THR A 341 10.26 -4.34 -6.44
N GLY A 342 9.21 -5.02 -6.01
CA GLY A 342 9.21 -6.46 -5.74
C GLY A 342 8.71 -7.23 -6.97
N ALA A 343 8.17 -8.43 -6.76
CA ALA A 343 7.60 -9.27 -7.81
C ALA A 343 6.57 -10.25 -7.25
N ARG A 344 5.73 -10.81 -8.13
CA ARG A 344 4.92 -12.01 -7.90
C ARG A 344 5.64 -13.22 -8.49
N LEU A 345 5.69 -14.30 -7.73
CA LEU A 345 6.49 -15.48 -8.01
C LEU A 345 5.64 -16.74 -8.15
N SER A 346 6.19 -17.74 -8.81
CA SER A 346 5.78 -19.15 -8.69
C SER A 346 6.96 -20.00 -8.29
N ALA A 347 6.74 -21.03 -7.49
CA ALA A 347 7.76 -22.01 -7.11
C ALA A 347 7.32 -23.43 -7.45
N GLY A 348 8.27 -24.37 -7.41
CA GLY A 348 7.95 -25.80 -7.43
C GLY A 348 7.12 -26.22 -6.22
N GLY A 349 6.58 -27.44 -6.24
CA GLY A 349 5.78 -27.96 -5.11
C GLY A 349 6.55 -28.09 -3.79
N ASP A 350 7.88 -28.08 -3.86
CA ASP A 350 8.80 -28.01 -2.71
C ASP A 350 9.05 -26.58 -2.20
N GLY A 351 8.56 -25.56 -2.90
CA GLY A 351 8.73 -24.14 -2.63
C GLY A 351 10.05 -23.52 -3.10
N LEU A 352 10.84 -24.25 -3.90
CA LEU A 352 12.07 -23.71 -4.50
C LEU A 352 11.75 -22.97 -5.80
N GLY A 353 12.43 -21.84 -6.04
CA GLY A 353 12.10 -20.98 -7.17
C GLY A 353 12.85 -19.66 -7.20
N PRO A 354 12.44 -18.72 -8.08
CA PRO A 354 13.03 -17.40 -8.14
C PRO A 354 13.00 -16.66 -6.79
N SER A 355 13.98 -15.80 -6.56
CA SER A 355 14.09 -14.96 -5.36
C SER A 355 13.06 -13.82 -5.37
N GLY A 356 12.45 -13.57 -4.21
CA GLY A 356 11.50 -12.47 -3.96
C GLY A 356 12.10 -11.14 -3.53
N GLN A 357 13.42 -11.01 -3.63
CA GLN A 357 14.14 -9.83 -3.17
C GLN A 357 13.63 -8.52 -3.80
N VAL A 358 13.60 -7.46 -2.99
CA VAL A 358 13.22 -6.12 -3.43
C VAL A 358 14.44 -5.41 -4.00
N ARG A 359 14.28 -4.75 -5.14
CA ARG A 359 15.37 -4.08 -5.83
C ARG A 359 15.00 -2.66 -6.23
N ALA A 360 15.99 -1.79 -6.20
CA ALA A 360 15.87 -0.43 -6.74
C ALA A 360 16.78 -0.23 -7.94
N PHE A 361 16.24 0.45 -8.94
CA PHE A 361 16.93 0.81 -10.16
C PHE A 361 16.94 2.33 -10.30
N ASP A 362 17.98 2.86 -10.92
CA ASP A 362 18.04 4.27 -11.29
C ASP A 362 17.02 4.56 -12.40
N VAL A 363 16.14 5.53 -12.19
CA VAL A 363 15.02 5.87 -13.08
C VAL A 363 15.50 6.36 -14.44
N LEU A 364 16.71 6.93 -14.52
CA LEU A 364 17.26 7.47 -15.76
C LEU A 364 17.87 6.38 -16.63
N THR A 365 18.66 5.51 -16.02
CA THR A 365 19.54 4.55 -16.69
C THR A 365 19.06 3.10 -16.62
N GLY A 366 18.17 2.76 -15.69
CA GLY A 366 17.74 1.39 -15.43
C GLY A 366 18.79 0.51 -14.74
N LYS A 367 19.91 1.10 -14.28
CA LYS A 367 20.95 0.36 -13.55
C LYS A 367 20.44 -0.05 -12.16
N LEU A 368 20.72 -1.28 -11.76
CA LEU A 368 20.47 -1.75 -10.39
C LEU A 368 21.34 -0.94 -9.41
N VAL A 369 20.71 -0.36 -8.39
CA VAL A 369 21.35 0.48 -7.37
C VAL A 369 21.55 -0.31 -6.08
N TRP A 370 20.49 -0.97 -5.60
CA TRP A 370 20.57 -1.79 -4.40
C TRP A 370 19.59 -2.97 -4.46
N THR A 371 19.87 -3.98 -3.65
CA THR A 371 19.03 -5.16 -3.46
C THR A 371 18.86 -5.42 -1.96
N PHE A 372 17.63 -5.69 -1.53
CA PHE A 372 17.31 -6.17 -0.20
C PHE A 372 16.83 -7.62 -0.27
N HIS A 373 17.57 -8.54 0.35
CA HIS A 373 17.19 -9.94 0.43
C HIS A 373 16.09 -10.13 1.46
N THR A 374 14.86 -10.38 1.00
CA THR A 374 13.71 -10.65 1.89
C THR A 374 13.79 -12.03 2.55
N ILE A 375 14.55 -12.95 1.95
CA ILE A 375 15.04 -14.18 2.56
C ILE A 375 16.54 -13.95 2.85
N PRO A 376 16.93 -13.70 4.11
CA PRO A 376 18.28 -13.31 4.46
C PRO A 376 19.31 -14.41 4.24
N ARG A 377 20.49 -14.02 3.76
CA ARG A 377 21.65 -14.89 3.57
C ARG A 377 22.48 -15.00 4.86
N PRO A 378 23.39 -15.99 4.97
CA PRO A 378 24.30 -16.08 6.12
C PRO A 378 25.03 -14.76 6.39
N GLY A 379 24.95 -14.28 7.64
CA GLY A 379 25.52 -13.00 8.07
C GLY A 379 24.56 -11.81 7.97
N GLU A 380 23.40 -11.96 7.32
CA GLU A 380 22.36 -10.94 7.28
C GLU A 380 21.37 -11.11 8.44
N ARG A 381 20.82 -9.99 8.92
CA ARG A 381 19.83 -9.98 9.99
C ARG A 381 18.59 -10.79 9.59
N GLY A 382 18.08 -11.62 10.51
CA GLY A 382 16.90 -12.47 10.30
C GLY A 382 17.25 -13.85 9.75
N HIS A 383 18.49 -14.08 9.30
CA HIS A 383 18.93 -15.39 8.81
C HIS A 383 18.81 -16.49 9.87
N GLU A 384 19.05 -16.14 11.14
CA GLU A 384 18.94 -17.03 12.30
C GLU A 384 17.54 -17.62 12.47
N THR A 385 16.53 -17.04 11.83
CA THR A 385 15.15 -17.53 11.87
C THR A 385 14.84 -18.61 10.84
N TRP A 386 15.78 -18.94 9.96
CA TRP A 386 15.70 -20.04 9.00
C TRP A 386 16.53 -21.21 9.50
N GLN A 387 15.90 -22.36 9.71
CA GLN A 387 16.58 -23.52 10.23
C GLN A 387 17.38 -24.23 9.14
N GLY A 388 18.66 -24.51 9.41
CA GLY A 388 19.57 -25.20 8.50
C GLY A 388 19.64 -24.51 7.12
N ASP A 389 19.38 -25.29 6.07
CA ASP A 389 19.44 -24.82 4.69
C ASP A 389 18.06 -24.48 4.09
N SER A 390 17.03 -24.33 4.92
CA SER A 390 15.64 -24.07 4.46
C SER A 390 15.47 -22.77 3.66
N TRP A 391 16.38 -21.82 3.82
CA TRP A 391 16.48 -20.55 3.10
C TRP A 391 17.06 -20.69 1.68
N ARG A 392 17.87 -21.74 1.41
CA ARG A 392 18.57 -21.87 0.13
C ARG A 392 17.56 -22.11 -0.98
N ASP A 393 17.68 -21.32 -2.05
CA ASP A 393 16.83 -21.43 -3.24
C ASP A 393 15.32 -21.29 -2.98
N ARG A 394 14.98 -20.87 -1.76
CA ARG A 394 13.62 -20.71 -1.30
C ARG A 394 13.00 -19.52 -2.02
N SER A 395 11.78 -19.70 -2.48
CA SER A 395 10.97 -18.63 -3.05
C SER A 395 9.96 -18.11 -2.02
N GLY A 396 9.22 -17.06 -2.38
CA GLY A 396 8.32 -16.37 -1.47
C GLY A 396 9.01 -15.23 -0.72
N ALA A 397 8.43 -14.82 0.41
CA ALA A 397 8.76 -13.59 1.13
C ALA A 397 8.87 -12.37 0.20
N ASN A 398 8.12 -12.38 -0.89
CA ASN A 398 8.18 -11.40 -1.96
C ASN A 398 7.17 -10.28 -1.71
N ALA A 399 7.43 -9.09 -2.26
CA ALA A 399 6.45 -8.00 -2.30
C ALA A 399 5.79 -7.96 -3.67
N TRP A 400 4.62 -8.59 -3.83
CA TRP A 400 3.89 -8.62 -5.10
C TRP A 400 2.91 -7.45 -5.27
N SER A 401 2.58 -6.78 -4.17
CA SER A 401 1.61 -5.68 -4.12
C SER A 401 2.31 -4.30 -4.08
N ILE A 402 1.55 -3.25 -3.78
CA ILE A 402 2.00 -1.85 -3.77
C ILE A 402 2.82 -1.54 -2.51
N LEU A 403 3.97 -0.89 -2.70
CA LEU A 403 4.85 -0.39 -1.63
C LEU A 403 4.45 1.06 -1.25
N SER A 404 4.81 1.48 -0.04
CA SER A 404 4.61 2.87 0.41
C SER A 404 5.93 3.60 0.62
N VAL A 405 5.94 4.91 0.40
CA VAL A 405 7.14 5.74 0.56
C VAL A 405 6.85 6.94 1.46
N ASP A 406 7.65 7.13 2.51
CA ASP A 406 7.69 8.39 3.26
C ASP A 406 8.89 9.20 2.72
N HIS A 407 8.61 10.14 1.82
CA HIS A 407 9.65 10.96 1.20
C HIS A 407 10.40 11.84 2.20
N ALA A 408 9.73 12.28 3.27
CA ALA A 408 10.31 13.16 4.28
C ALA A 408 11.32 12.40 5.15
N ARG A 409 10.99 11.17 5.54
CA ARG A 409 11.88 10.28 6.30
C ARG A 409 12.90 9.56 5.43
N GLY A 410 12.67 9.51 4.11
CA GLY A 410 13.50 8.74 3.19
C GLY A 410 13.32 7.23 3.33
N LEU A 411 12.11 6.78 3.71
CA LEU A 411 11.79 5.38 3.98
C LEU A 411 10.89 4.79 2.90
N VAL A 412 11.09 3.51 2.61
CA VAL A 412 10.16 2.67 1.85
C VAL A 412 9.67 1.53 2.74
N PHE A 413 8.36 1.27 2.70
CA PHE A 413 7.69 0.24 3.47
C PHE A 413 7.26 -0.88 2.52
N VAL A 414 7.81 -2.07 2.78
CA VAL A 414 7.67 -3.25 1.94
C VAL A 414 6.74 -4.24 2.62
N PRO A 415 5.54 -4.49 2.08
CA PRO A 415 4.63 -5.52 2.57
C PRO A 415 4.99 -6.87 1.92
N THR A 416 5.45 -7.85 2.71
CA THR A 416 5.93 -9.14 2.21
C THR A 416 4.89 -10.25 2.35
N ALA A 417 4.89 -11.14 1.36
CA ALA A 417 4.11 -12.37 1.32
C ALA A 417 4.73 -13.48 2.18
N GLN A 418 4.08 -14.63 2.20
CA GLN A 418 4.62 -15.83 2.82
C GLN A 418 5.87 -16.36 2.10
N PRO A 419 6.79 -17.03 2.81
CA PRO A 419 7.71 -18.01 2.22
C PRO A 419 6.93 -19.13 1.51
N LEU A 420 7.45 -19.64 0.38
CA LEU A 420 6.82 -20.76 -0.33
C LEU A 420 7.39 -22.11 0.12
N GLY A 421 6.58 -23.16 0.07
CA GLY A 421 6.99 -24.52 0.43
C GLY A 421 6.34 -25.07 1.71
N TYR A 422 5.39 -24.33 2.30
CA TYR A 422 4.61 -24.76 3.47
C TYR A 422 5.54 -25.24 4.60
N ASN A 423 5.30 -26.44 5.14
CA ASN A 423 6.04 -27.04 6.25
C ASN A 423 7.52 -27.38 5.96
N ARG A 424 8.03 -27.07 4.77
CA ARG A 424 9.44 -27.31 4.37
C ARG A 424 10.36 -26.12 4.62
N ALA A 425 9.80 -24.93 4.84
CA ALA A 425 10.57 -23.75 5.24
C ALA A 425 10.68 -23.71 6.77
N ALA A 426 11.47 -24.59 7.38
CA ALA A 426 11.53 -24.70 8.84
C ALA A 426 12.11 -23.43 9.50
N GLY A 427 11.44 -22.94 10.56
CA GLY A 427 11.83 -21.73 11.29
C GLY A 427 10.76 -20.64 11.29
N MET A 428 11.02 -19.50 11.92
CA MET A 428 10.09 -18.34 11.93
C MET A 428 10.04 -17.64 10.56
N ASN A 429 11.10 -17.78 9.76
CA ASN A 429 11.18 -17.39 8.34
C ASN A 429 11.08 -15.87 8.07
N LEU A 430 11.84 -15.05 8.80
CA LEU A 430 11.94 -13.62 8.50
C LEU A 430 12.59 -13.39 7.13
N TYR A 431 12.13 -12.47 6.29
CA TYR A 431 11.12 -11.44 6.54
C TYR A 431 9.78 -11.76 5.87
N GLY A 432 9.34 -13.02 5.90
CA GLY A 432 8.01 -13.40 5.44
C GLY A 432 6.89 -12.74 6.26
N ASN A 433 5.74 -12.48 5.64
CA ASN A 433 4.51 -11.98 6.28
C ASN A 433 4.73 -10.74 7.16
N SER A 434 5.52 -9.80 6.67
CA SER A 434 6.00 -8.65 7.43
C SER A 434 5.68 -7.34 6.71
N VAL A 435 5.67 -6.26 7.48
CA VAL A 435 6.05 -4.94 6.94
C VAL A 435 7.51 -4.72 7.27
N VAL A 436 8.33 -4.44 6.26
CA VAL A 436 9.75 -4.10 6.41
C VAL A 436 9.96 -2.66 6.01
N ALA A 437 10.50 -1.83 6.91
CA ALA A 437 10.93 -0.48 6.61
C ALA A 437 12.42 -0.47 6.24
N LEU A 438 12.72 0.14 5.10
CA LEU A 438 14.07 0.28 4.57
C LEU A 438 14.36 1.75 4.27
N GLU A 439 15.63 2.12 4.33
CA GLU A 439 16.12 3.36 3.72
C GLU A 439 15.89 3.29 2.21
N ALA A 440 15.03 4.16 1.67
CA ALA A 440 14.66 4.12 0.27
C ALA A 440 15.85 4.36 -0.67
N ALA A 441 16.84 5.15 -0.23
CA ALA A 441 18.04 5.46 -1.01
C ALA A 441 19.02 4.29 -1.15
N THR A 442 19.11 3.41 -0.14
CA THR A 442 20.20 2.43 -0.03
C THR A 442 19.72 0.99 0.15
N GLY A 443 18.44 0.78 0.45
CA GLY A 443 17.89 -0.52 0.82
C GLY A 443 18.31 -0.98 2.22
N ALA A 444 18.96 -0.14 3.01
CA ALA A 444 19.42 -0.51 4.35
C ALA A 444 18.23 -0.74 5.29
N TYR A 445 18.31 -1.80 6.09
CA TYR A 445 17.29 -2.18 7.06
C TYR A 445 17.08 -1.10 8.13
N ARG A 446 15.83 -0.80 8.46
CA ARG A 446 15.45 0.03 9.63
C ARG A 446 14.74 -0.79 10.70
N TRP A 447 13.57 -1.32 10.37
CA TRP A 447 12.77 -2.15 11.26
C TRP A 447 11.89 -3.09 10.45
N HIS A 448 11.37 -4.13 11.09
CA HIS A 448 10.29 -4.94 10.55
C HIS A 448 9.30 -5.30 11.65
N TYR A 449 8.08 -5.65 11.25
CA TYR A 449 7.10 -6.29 12.12
C TYR A 449 6.46 -7.46 11.38
N GLN A 450 6.67 -8.67 11.89
CA GLN A 450 6.10 -9.90 11.33
C GLN A 450 4.72 -10.16 11.94
N MET A 451 3.72 -10.42 11.08
CA MET A 451 2.31 -10.58 11.47
C MET A 451 1.85 -12.05 11.42
N VAL A 452 2.63 -12.92 10.78
CA VAL A 452 2.42 -14.37 10.78
C VAL A 452 3.78 -15.05 10.94
N HIS A 453 3.97 -15.78 12.03
CA HIS A 453 5.15 -16.60 12.24
C HIS A 453 4.98 -17.94 11.51
N HIS A 454 5.98 -18.34 10.71
CA HIS A 454 5.94 -19.61 9.96
C HIS A 454 4.60 -19.83 9.23
N ASP A 455 4.32 -19.03 8.20
CA ASP A 455 3.05 -19.12 7.49
C ASP A 455 2.89 -20.46 6.73
N LEU A 456 1.73 -21.10 6.93
CA LEU A 456 1.29 -22.33 6.27
C LEU A 456 -0.02 -22.15 5.47
N TRP A 457 -0.58 -20.95 5.46
CA TRP A 457 -1.98 -20.64 5.18
C TRP A 457 -2.17 -19.66 4.01
N ASP A 458 -1.11 -19.11 3.43
CA ASP A 458 -1.20 -18.03 2.43
C ASP A 458 -1.75 -16.72 3.00
N TYR A 459 -1.42 -16.43 4.26
CA TYR A 459 -1.74 -15.17 4.93
C TYR A 459 -0.71 -14.08 4.65
N ASP A 460 -0.45 -13.87 3.35
CA ASP A 460 0.31 -12.73 2.86
C ASP A 460 -0.15 -11.42 3.51
N ILE A 461 0.75 -10.45 3.56
CA ILE A 461 0.47 -9.07 3.92
C ILE A 461 0.48 -8.25 2.63
N PRO A 462 -0.59 -8.24 1.81
CA PRO A 462 -0.53 -7.61 0.48
C PRO A 462 -1.06 -6.18 0.46
N ALA A 463 -1.74 -5.70 1.50
CA ALA A 463 -2.25 -4.34 1.49
C ALA A 463 -1.09 -3.35 1.48
N GLN A 464 -1.17 -2.31 0.64
CA GLN A 464 -0.25 -1.17 0.70
C GLN A 464 -0.20 -0.63 2.15
N PRO A 465 0.97 -0.55 2.80
CA PRO A 465 1.07 -0.01 4.15
C PRO A 465 0.54 1.43 4.19
N ASN A 466 -0.54 1.69 4.91
CA ASN A 466 -1.13 3.03 4.97
C ASN A 466 -0.31 3.91 5.91
N LEU A 467 0.39 4.91 5.38
CA LEU A 467 1.13 5.89 6.18
C LEU A 467 0.15 6.96 6.67
N VAL A 468 -0.27 6.84 7.92
CA VAL A 468 -1.34 7.68 8.49
C VAL A 468 -0.82 8.50 9.65
N THR A 469 -1.50 9.62 9.90
CA THR A 469 -1.21 10.47 11.03
C THR A 469 -2.51 10.84 11.71
N PHE A 470 -2.61 10.59 13.02
CA PHE A 470 -3.83 10.83 13.81
C PHE A 470 -3.49 11.19 15.26
N GLU A 471 -4.49 11.59 16.02
CA GLU A 471 -4.33 11.87 17.45
C GLU A 471 -4.53 10.61 18.30
N LEU A 472 -3.57 10.30 19.17
CA LEU A 472 -3.65 9.20 20.13
C LEU A 472 -3.23 9.74 21.50
N GLY A 473 -4.13 9.64 22.50
CA GLY A 473 -3.86 10.15 23.84
C GLY A 473 -3.52 11.66 23.88
N GLY A 474 -4.14 12.47 23.02
CA GLY A 474 -3.90 13.91 22.92
C GLY A 474 -2.61 14.30 22.19
N ARG A 475 -1.88 13.36 21.58
CA ARG A 475 -0.68 13.62 20.78
C ARG A 475 -0.86 13.18 19.35
N LYS A 476 -0.32 13.95 18.41
CA LYS A 476 -0.24 13.55 17.01
C LYS A 476 0.82 12.45 16.85
N VAL A 477 0.44 11.33 16.23
CA VAL A 477 1.30 10.16 16.02
C VAL A 477 1.33 9.80 14.54
N ASP A 478 2.53 9.56 14.01
CA ASP A 478 2.74 9.00 12.69
C ASP A 478 2.80 7.48 12.77
N ALA A 479 1.92 6.81 12.04
CA ALA A 479 1.79 5.36 12.08
C ALA A 479 1.85 4.73 10.69
N VAL A 480 2.05 3.42 10.69
CA VAL A 480 1.76 2.50 9.59
C VAL A 480 0.56 1.67 10.01
N ALA A 481 -0.57 1.84 9.32
CA ALA A 481 -1.76 1.00 9.49
C ALA A 481 -1.72 -0.12 8.43
N GLN A 482 -1.70 -1.37 8.89
CA GLN A 482 -1.61 -2.54 8.03
C GLN A 482 -2.79 -3.47 8.27
N VAL A 483 -3.70 -3.52 7.30
CA VAL A 483 -4.77 -4.53 7.24
C VAL A 483 -4.21 -5.82 6.63
N THR A 484 -4.73 -6.97 7.08
CA THR A 484 -4.17 -8.28 6.71
C THR A 484 -5.22 -9.24 6.14
N LYS A 485 -4.77 -10.30 5.45
CA LYS A 485 -5.63 -11.39 5.00
C LYS A 485 -6.33 -12.11 6.16
N MET A 486 -5.78 -12.08 7.37
CA MET A 486 -6.46 -12.59 8.55
C MET A 486 -7.67 -11.73 8.95
N GLY A 487 -7.87 -10.55 8.36
CA GLY A 487 -8.91 -9.60 8.81
C GLY A 487 -8.53 -8.89 10.10
N LEU A 488 -7.24 -8.74 10.36
CA LEU A 488 -6.68 -8.02 11.50
C LEU A 488 -6.11 -6.67 11.04
N LEU A 489 -5.98 -5.74 11.98
CA LEU A 489 -5.38 -4.44 11.75
C LEU A 489 -4.27 -4.20 12.77
N PHE A 490 -3.04 -4.09 12.27
CA PHE A 490 -1.88 -3.69 13.04
C PHE A 490 -1.63 -2.20 12.83
N VAL A 491 -1.45 -1.47 13.93
CA VAL A 491 -1.12 -0.03 13.89
C VAL A 491 0.25 0.12 14.55
N LEU A 492 1.25 0.44 13.74
CA LEU A 492 2.65 0.46 14.14
C LEU A 492 3.17 1.89 14.14
N ASP A 493 4.02 2.24 15.09
CA ASP A 493 4.78 3.48 15.06
C ASP A 493 5.65 3.53 13.79
N ARG A 494 5.60 4.64 13.05
CA ARG A 494 6.22 4.71 11.73
C ARG A 494 7.74 4.64 11.76
N ASP A 495 8.36 5.12 12.84
CA ASP A 495 9.81 5.23 12.98
C ASP A 495 10.44 3.95 13.56
N THR A 496 9.69 3.22 14.40
CA THR A 496 10.22 2.08 15.17
C THR A 496 9.58 0.73 14.83
N GLY A 497 8.41 0.71 14.19
CA GLY A 497 7.64 -0.50 13.91
C GLY A 497 6.96 -1.12 15.14
N LYS A 498 7.05 -0.48 16.31
CA LYS A 498 6.41 -0.96 17.55
C LYS A 498 4.89 -0.79 17.46
N PRO A 499 4.09 -1.75 17.92
CA PRO A 499 2.64 -1.57 17.99
C PRO A 499 2.25 -0.37 18.87
N LEU A 500 1.37 0.48 18.35
CA LEU A 500 0.74 1.58 19.09
C LEU A 500 -0.45 1.12 19.93
N PHE A 501 -0.99 -0.05 19.61
CA PHE A 501 -2.00 -0.75 20.39
C PHE A 501 -1.47 -2.11 20.86
N PRO A 502 -1.99 -2.67 21.96
CA PRO A 502 -1.54 -3.97 22.46
C PRO A 502 -1.71 -5.08 21.43
N VAL A 503 -0.68 -5.92 21.30
CA VAL A 503 -0.67 -7.15 20.51
C VAL A 503 -0.24 -8.29 21.43
N GLU A 504 -0.97 -9.39 21.40
CA GLU A 504 -0.73 -10.57 22.24
C GLU A 504 -0.23 -11.74 21.39
N GLU A 505 0.76 -12.46 21.90
CA GLU A 505 1.12 -13.78 21.39
C GLU A 505 0.09 -14.82 21.85
N ARG A 506 -0.72 -15.33 20.93
CA ARG A 506 -1.75 -16.34 21.24
C ARG A 506 -1.35 -17.70 20.74
N LYS A 507 -1.54 -18.73 21.57
CA LYS A 507 -1.32 -20.12 21.17
C LYS A 507 -2.25 -20.50 20.02
N VAL A 508 -1.72 -21.24 19.06
CA VAL A 508 -2.45 -21.73 17.89
C VAL A 508 -2.32 -23.25 17.76
N PRO A 509 -3.18 -23.94 16.98
CA PRO A 509 -3.05 -25.37 16.74
C PRO A 509 -1.64 -25.76 16.29
N GLN A 510 -1.14 -26.89 16.78
CA GLN A 510 0.23 -27.36 16.55
C GLN A 510 0.27 -28.61 15.67
N GLY A 511 1.39 -28.78 14.97
CA GLY A 511 1.67 -29.92 14.11
C GLY A 511 3.15 -30.00 13.74
N GLU A 512 3.45 -30.71 12.65
CA GLU A 512 4.83 -30.78 12.15
C GLU A 512 5.29 -29.40 11.66
N ASN A 513 6.43 -28.94 12.19
CA ASN A 513 7.08 -27.67 11.85
C ASN A 513 6.21 -26.41 12.04
N THR A 514 5.23 -26.39 12.95
CA THR A 514 4.45 -25.18 13.26
C THR A 514 5.18 -24.21 14.21
N TRP A 515 4.74 -22.94 14.24
CA TRP A 515 5.13 -22.00 15.28
C TRP A 515 4.11 -22.00 16.44
N PRO A 516 4.54 -21.92 17.72
CA PRO A 516 3.66 -22.10 18.88
C PRO A 516 2.59 -21.02 19.07
N THR A 517 2.89 -19.79 18.66
CA THR A 517 2.03 -18.62 18.89
C THR A 517 1.86 -17.77 17.63
N GLN A 518 0.90 -16.85 17.62
CA GLN A 518 0.77 -15.83 16.59
C GLN A 518 0.45 -14.47 17.22
N PRO A 519 0.93 -13.37 16.64
CA PRO A 519 0.65 -12.03 17.13
C PRO A 519 -0.78 -11.64 16.75
N ILE A 520 -1.62 -11.33 17.75
CA ILE A 520 -3.02 -10.93 17.54
C ILE A 520 -3.26 -9.56 18.20
N PRO A 521 -3.63 -8.53 17.42
CA PRO A 521 -3.94 -7.22 17.97
C PRO A 521 -5.20 -7.31 18.85
N VAL A 522 -5.12 -6.72 20.04
CA VAL A 522 -6.26 -6.57 20.94
C VAL A 522 -7.12 -5.38 20.53
N LYS A 523 -6.47 -4.32 20.03
CA LYS A 523 -7.10 -3.13 19.48
C LYS A 523 -6.45 -2.75 18.15
N PRO A 524 -7.23 -2.37 17.13
CA PRO A 524 -8.68 -2.59 17.00
C PRO A 524 -9.06 -4.07 17.07
N PRO A 525 -10.31 -4.40 17.45
CA PRO A 525 -10.78 -5.78 17.36
C PRO A 525 -10.75 -6.27 15.90
N PRO A 526 -10.79 -7.59 15.65
CA PRO A 526 -10.80 -8.13 14.30
C PRO A 526 -11.87 -7.49 13.40
N LEU A 527 -11.49 -7.19 12.15
CA LEU A 527 -12.35 -6.52 11.18
C LEU A 527 -13.28 -7.49 10.45
N SER A 528 -12.90 -8.77 10.37
CA SER A 528 -13.72 -9.84 9.79
C SER A 528 -13.89 -10.98 10.79
N ARG A 529 -14.82 -11.89 10.49
CA ARG A 529 -14.99 -13.13 11.26
C ARG A 529 -13.68 -13.91 11.23
N GLN A 530 -13.24 -14.36 12.39
CA GLN A 530 -12.00 -15.14 12.55
C GLN A 530 -12.27 -16.64 12.63
N THR A 531 -13.40 -17.03 13.21
CA THR A 531 -13.82 -18.43 13.33
C THR A 531 -15.34 -18.57 13.17
N PHE A 532 -15.82 -19.80 13.00
CA PHE A 532 -17.25 -20.11 13.04
C PHE A 532 -17.47 -21.54 13.56
N THR A 533 -18.67 -21.81 14.04
CA THR A 533 -19.11 -23.12 14.52
C THR A 533 -20.10 -23.75 13.54
N ARG A 534 -20.46 -25.01 13.78
CA ARG A 534 -21.50 -25.69 13.00
C ARG A 534 -22.85 -24.94 13.04
N ASP A 535 -23.15 -24.26 14.15
CA ASP A 535 -24.38 -23.50 14.31
C ASP A 535 -24.36 -22.13 13.63
N GLU A 536 -23.22 -21.71 13.10
CA GLU A 536 -23.03 -20.46 12.34
C GLU A 536 -22.81 -20.75 10.84
N LEU A 537 -23.27 -21.91 10.38
CA LEU A 537 -23.31 -22.28 8.97
C LEU A 537 -24.50 -21.61 8.26
N ASN A 538 -24.35 -21.37 6.96
CA ASN A 538 -25.31 -20.64 6.14
C ASN A 538 -26.70 -21.30 6.14
N ARG A 539 -27.65 -20.65 6.83
CA ARG A 539 -29.07 -21.05 6.93
C ARG A 539 -30.02 -20.22 6.08
N VAL A 540 -29.50 -19.47 5.10
CA VAL A 540 -30.33 -18.56 4.29
C VAL A 540 -31.38 -19.34 3.48
N THR A 541 -31.06 -20.56 3.05
CA THR A 541 -32.03 -21.51 2.50
C THR A 541 -31.77 -22.91 3.05
N PRO A 542 -32.78 -23.80 3.09
CA PRO A 542 -32.59 -25.19 3.50
C PRO A 542 -31.55 -25.93 2.64
N GLU A 543 -31.44 -25.60 1.35
CA GLU A 543 -30.45 -26.17 0.43
C GLU A 543 -29.04 -25.75 0.83
N ALA A 544 -28.83 -24.45 1.07
CA ALA A 544 -27.54 -23.92 1.50
C ALA A 544 -27.09 -24.54 2.82
N GLU A 545 -28.02 -24.69 3.78
CA GLU A 545 -27.73 -25.31 5.07
C GLU A 545 -27.25 -26.77 4.89
N ARG A 546 -27.96 -27.57 4.08
CA ARG A 546 -27.59 -28.96 3.81
C ARG A 546 -26.22 -29.06 3.14
N GLU A 547 -25.97 -28.27 2.10
CA GLU A 547 -24.70 -28.28 1.37
C GLU A 547 -23.53 -27.88 2.27
N CYS A 548 -23.69 -26.80 3.03
CA CYS A 548 -22.66 -26.29 3.91
C CYS A 548 -22.39 -27.19 5.11
N ALA A 549 -23.42 -27.83 5.67
CA ALA A 549 -23.26 -28.84 6.70
C ALA A 549 -22.48 -30.07 6.18
N ALA A 550 -22.76 -30.52 4.95
CA ALA A 550 -22.02 -31.62 4.33
C ALA A 550 -20.55 -31.24 4.07
N LEU A 551 -20.28 -30.04 3.55
CA LEU A 551 -18.92 -29.56 3.35
C LEU A 551 -18.16 -29.44 4.67
N PHE A 552 -18.79 -28.88 5.70
CA PHE A 552 -18.20 -28.75 7.03
C PHE A 552 -17.86 -30.10 7.64
N ALA A 553 -18.78 -31.07 7.58
CA ALA A 553 -18.56 -32.42 8.08
C ALA A 553 -17.46 -33.19 7.30
N SER A 554 -17.17 -32.79 6.06
CA SER A 554 -16.17 -33.45 5.21
C SER A 554 -14.72 -33.00 5.45
N ALA A 555 -14.49 -32.01 6.32
CA ALA A 555 -13.19 -31.38 6.51
C ALA A 555 -12.93 -31.03 7.98
N ARG A 556 -11.68 -31.19 8.43
CA ARG A 556 -11.24 -30.74 9.75
C ARG A 556 -11.22 -29.22 9.83
N TYR A 557 -11.59 -28.68 10.99
CA TYR A 557 -11.51 -27.25 11.27
C TYR A 557 -11.16 -27.00 12.73
N ASP A 558 -9.96 -26.49 12.95
CA ASP A 558 -9.39 -26.18 14.28
C ASP A 558 -9.26 -24.65 14.48
N GLY A 559 -10.02 -23.87 13.71
CA GLY A 559 -9.98 -22.40 13.70
C GLY A 559 -9.08 -21.81 12.60
N MET A 560 -8.78 -20.51 12.71
CA MET A 560 -8.05 -19.74 11.68
C MET A 560 -6.69 -20.31 11.29
N TYR A 561 -6.01 -20.95 12.24
CA TYR A 561 -4.69 -21.56 12.05
C TYR A 561 -4.78 -23.09 12.02
N THR A 562 -5.86 -23.63 11.44
CA THR A 562 -5.98 -25.07 11.18
C THR A 562 -4.75 -25.54 10.41
N VAL A 563 -3.96 -26.45 11.02
CA VAL A 563 -2.69 -26.89 10.44
C VAL A 563 -2.98 -27.69 9.15
N PRO A 564 -2.45 -27.28 7.99
CA PRO A 564 -2.67 -28.01 6.76
C PRO A 564 -2.11 -29.43 6.85
N GLY A 565 -2.94 -30.43 6.58
CA GLY A 565 -2.57 -31.85 6.57
C GLY A 565 -2.98 -32.54 5.27
N LYS A 566 -2.72 -33.85 5.16
CA LYS A 566 -3.17 -34.67 4.00
C LYS A 566 -4.70 -34.78 3.92
N ASP A 567 -5.37 -34.63 5.06
CA ASP A 567 -6.81 -34.58 5.18
C ASP A 567 -7.39 -33.28 4.61
N ARG A 568 -8.67 -33.33 4.22
CA ARG A 568 -9.42 -32.11 3.89
C ARG A 568 -9.53 -31.26 5.15
N ASN A 569 -9.20 -29.99 5.01
CA ASN A 569 -9.32 -29.02 6.09
C ASN A 569 -9.93 -27.72 5.57
N ILE A 570 -10.60 -27.01 6.46
CA ILE A 570 -11.15 -25.69 6.21
C ILE A 570 -10.12 -24.66 6.66
N LEU A 571 -9.85 -23.71 5.77
CA LEU A 571 -9.12 -22.50 6.09
C LEU A 571 -10.10 -21.33 6.11
N PHE A 572 -10.18 -20.61 7.23
CA PHE A 572 -11.06 -19.47 7.41
C PHE A 572 -10.43 -18.43 8.36
N PRO A 573 -10.16 -17.18 7.94
CA PRO A 573 -10.33 -16.66 6.57
C PRO A 573 -9.55 -17.47 5.54
N GLY A 574 -10.06 -17.59 4.31
CA GLY A 574 -9.39 -18.36 3.25
C GLY A 574 -8.16 -17.63 2.68
N THR A 575 -7.55 -18.19 1.63
CA THR A 575 -6.34 -17.63 0.99
C THR A 575 -6.50 -16.23 0.36
N LEU A 576 -7.75 -15.80 0.11
CA LEU A 576 -8.04 -14.43 -0.32
C LEU A 576 -8.35 -13.48 0.85
N GLY A 577 -8.37 -14.01 2.06
CA GLY A 577 -8.44 -13.29 3.31
C GLY A 577 -9.70 -12.47 3.53
N GLY A 578 -9.68 -11.70 4.62
CA GLY A 578 -10.61 -10.62 4.92
C GLY A 578 -10.27 -9.37 4.12
N ALA A 579 -9.27 -8.61 4.54
CA ALA A 579 -8.71 -7.50 3.76
C ALA A 579 -7.55 -8.01 2.87
N ASN A 580 -7.45 -7.51 1.64
CA ASN A 580 -6.44 -7.97 0.67
C ASN A 580 -5.67 -6.77 0.07
N TRP A 581 -5.05 -6.95 -1.10
CA TRP A 581 -4.12 -6.01 -1.75
C TRP A 581 -4.66 -4.60 -1.93
N SER A 582 -5.99 -4.48 -2.08
CA SER A 582 -6.66 -3.21 -2.26
C SER A 582 -6.52 -2.27 -1.06
N GLY A 583 -6.27 -2.81 0.13
CA GLY A 583 -5.95 -2.06 1.34
C GLY A 583 -7.12 -1.23 1.88
N SER A 584 -6.80 -0.11 2.49
CA SER A 584 -7.78 0.76 3.15
C SER A 584 -7.59 2.23 2.79
N SER A 585 -8.63 3.03 2.98
CA SER A 585 -8.55 4.49 2.89
C SER A 585 -8.65 5.14 4.27
N PHE A 586 -8.03 6.30 4.44
CA PHE A 586 -7.90 6.97 5.71
C PHE A 586 -8.40 8.41 5.62
N ASP A 587 -9.30 8.79 6.52
CA ASP A 587 -9.74 10.18 6.70
C ASP A 587 -8.91 10.84 7.80
N PRO A 588 -7.98 11.75 7.44
CA PRO A 588 -7.11 12.42 8.40
C PRO A 588 -7.86 13.43 9.28
N LEU A 589 -9.05 13.89 8.86
CA LEU A 589 -9.83 14.87 9.63
C LEU A 589 -10.50 14.19 10.83
N ASN A 590 -10.95 12.95 10.66
CA ASN A 590 -11.66 12.21 11.69
C ASN A 590 -10.83 11.09 12.33
N GLY A 591 -9.61 10.83 11.84
CA GLY A 591 -8.75 9.74 12.31
C GLY A 591 -9.35 8.36 12.02
N ARG A 592 -10.07 8.22 10.90
CA ARG A 592 -10.84 7.00 10.58
C ARG A 592 -10.28 6.25 9.40
N LEU A 593 -10.16 4.93 9.55
CA LEU A 593 -9.78 4.01 8.49
C LEU A 593 -11.03 3.31 7.95
N TYR A 594 -11.16 3.17 6.63
CA TYR A 594 -12.27 2.46 5.98
C TYR A 594 -11.76 1.24 5.23
N VAL A 595 -12.23 0.07 5.65
CA VAL A 595 -11.71 -1.22 5.19
C VAL A 595 -12.84 -2.01 4.57
N ASN A 596 -12.62 -2.43 3.33
CA ASN A 596 -13.44 -3.45 2.69
C ASN A 596 -12.95 -4.84 3.17
N VAL A 597 -13.83 -5.62 3.76
CA VAL A 597 -13.53 -6.98 4.24
C VAL A 597 -14.55 -7.99 3.73
N GLN A 598 -14.10 -9.22 3.56
CA GLN A 598 -14.98 -10.34 3.23
C GLN A 598 -14.83 -11.49 4.23
N ASN A 599 -15.87 -12.30 4.31
CA ASN A 599 -15.88 -13.54 5.06
C ASN A 599 -16.01 -14.67 4.03
N LEU A 600 -14.93 -15.38 3.75
CA LEU A 600 -14.95 -16.54 2.86
C LEU A 600 -13.80 -17.48 3.21
N GLY A 601 -14.11 -18.76 3.38
CA GLY A 601 -13.11 -19.81 3.57
C GLY A 601 -12.73 -20.55 2.28
N ASN A 602 -11.81 -21.49 2.41
CA ASN A 602 -11.58 -22.53 1.41
C ASN A 602 -11.45 -23.91 2.06
N VAL A 603 -11.88 -24.94 1.34
CA VAL A 603 -11.65 -26.33 1.69
C VAL A 603 -10.48 -26.83 0.87
N ARG A 604 -9.40 -27.22 1.54
CA ARG A 604 -8.20 -27.74 0.87
C ARG A 604 -8.58 -28.97 0.02
N GLY A 605 -8.24 -28.92 -1.27
CA GLY A 605 -8.58 -29.98 -2.23
C GLY A 605 -10.02 -29.95 -2.77
N ALA A 606 -10.86 -29.00 -2.36
CA ALA A 606 -12.24 -28.87 -2.83
C ALA A 606 -12.66 -27.43 -3.23
N GLY A 607 -11.78 -26.44 -3.11
CA GLY A 607 -12.03 -25.08 -3.59
C GLY A 607 -12.52 -24.13 -2.49
N ARG A 608 -13.34 -23.14 -2.82
CA ARG A 608 -13.88 -22.19 -1.83
C ARG A 608 -14.95 -22.86 -0.95
N PHE A 609 -15.06 -22.41 0.29
CA PHE A 609 -16.06 -22.90 1.25
C PHE A 609 -17.39 -22.16 1.02
N TRP A 610 -18.11 -22.61 -0.01
CA TRP A 610 -19.36 -22.04 -0.48
C TRP A 610 -20.28 -23.12 -1.06
N THR A 611 -21.55 -22.79 -1.24
CA THR A 611 -22.55 -23.64 -1.93
C THR A 611 -22.26 -23.76 -3.42
N ALA A 612 -23.00 -24.63 -4.12
CA ALA A 612 -23.00 -24.70 -5.58
C ALA A 612 -23.37 -23.36 -6.24
N THR A 613 -24.24 -22.57 -5.59
CA THR A 613 -24.60 -21.19 -5.99
C THR A 613 -23.57 -20.13 -5.62
N ARG A 614 -22.41 -20.54 -5.06
CA ARG A 614 -21.30 -19.68 -4.63
C ARG A 614 -21.64 -18.72 -3.48
N TRP A 615 -22.59 -19.10 -2.63
CA TRP A 615 -22.83 -18.40 -1.37
C TRP A 615 -21.91 -18.96 -0.29
N PRO A 616 -21.16 -18.12 0.44
CA PRO A 616 -20.28 -18.58 1.51
C PRO A 616 -21.01 -19.45 2.53
N CYS A 617 -20.31 -20.44 3.07
CA CYS A 617 -20.93 -21.45 3.92
C CYS A 617 -21.07 -21.08 5.39
N GLN A 618 -20.52 -19.96 5.81
CA GLN A 618 -20.85 -19.34 7.09
C GLN A 618 -22.02 -18.36 6.95
N GLU A 619 -22.78 -18.13 8.02
CA GLU A 619 -23.88 -17.16 8.02
C GLU A 619 -23.42 -15.74 7.63
N PRO A 620 -24.29 -14.93 6.98
CA PRO A 620 -24.03 -13.52 6.73
C PRO A 620 -23.64 -12.70 7.98
N PRO A 621 -22.94 -11.55 7.83
CA PRO A 621 -22.58 -10.93 6.57
C PRO A 621 -21.38 -11.61 5.88
N TRP A 622 -21.48 -11.82 4.58
CA TRP A 622 -20.41 -12.38 3.74
C TRP A 622 -19.37 -11.34 3.30
N GLY A 623 -19.74 -10.07 3.38
CA GLY A 623 -18.87 -8.93 3.13
C GLY A 623 -19.31 -7.74 3.96
N SER A 624 -18.36 -6.92 4.39
CA SER A 624 -18.64 -5.76 5.20
C SER A 624 -17.74 -4.58 4.83
N LEU A 625 -18.29 -3.38 4.98
CA LEU A 625 -17.50 -2.15 5.01
C LEU A 625 -17.36 -1.76 6.47
N VAL A 626 -16.12 -1.61 6.93
CA VAL A 626 -15.80 -1.35 8.33
C VAL A 626 -15.08 -0.01 8.45
N ALA A 627 -15.55 0.85 9.35
CA ALA A 627 -14.84 2.03 9.78
C ALA A 627 -14.19 1.80 11.13
N VAL A 628 -12.91 2.17 11.26
CA VAL A 628 -12.13 2.06 12.49
C VAL A 628 -11.71 3.45 12.93
N ASP A 629 -12.03 3.85 14.16
CA ASP A 629 -11.49 5.07 14.78
C ASP A 629 -10.11 4.75 15.36
N LEU A 630 -9.05 5.18 14.67
CA LEU A 630 -7.67 4.93 15.09
C LEU A 630 -7.29 5.70 16.35
N ARG A 631 -8.04 6.74 16.73
CA ARG A 631 -7.75 7.50 17.96
C ARG A 631 -8.11 6.70 19.22
N ARG A 632 -9.02 5.74 19.07
CA ARG A 632 -9.51 4.86 20.16
C ARG A 632 -9.09 3.40 19.97
N GLY A 633 -8.72 3.01 18.75
CA GLY A 633 -8.47 1.62 18.40
C GLY A 633 -9.77 0.80 18.44
N GLU A 634 -10.86 1.33 17.90
CA GLU A 634 -12.22 0.76 18.00
C GLU A 634 -12.93 0.79 16.64
N ILE A 635 -13.83 -0.17 16.41
CA ILE A 635 -14.73 -0.13 15.25
C ILE A 635 -15.76 0.97 15.50
N ALA A 636 -15.78 1.97 14.62
CA ALA A 636 -16.75 3.06 14.66
C ALA A 636 -18.12 2.63 14.11
N TRP A 637 -18.11 1.85 13.03
CA TRP A 637 -19.29 1.20 12.47
C TRP A 637 -18.87 0.05 11.54
N SER A 638 -19.78 -0.90 11.31
CA SER A 638 -19.63 -1.98 10.34
C SER A 638 -20.99 -2.25 9.69
N VAL A 639 -21.04 -2.33 8.36
CA VAL A 639 -22.28 -2.55 7.60
C VAL A 639 -22.10 -3.65 6.56
N PRO A 640 -23.13 -4.48 6.27
CA PRO A 640 -23.07 -5.44 5.17
C PRO A 640 -22.81 -4.75 3.82
N LEU A 641 -21.78 -5.22 3.13
CA LEU A 641 -21.35 -4.67 1.84
C LEU A 641 -21.66 -5.66 0.72
N GLY A 642 -22.55 -5.25 -0.18
CA GLY A 642 -23.11 -6.09 -1.25
C GLY A 642 -24.51 -6.60 -0.93
N VAL A 643 -25.24 -7.04 -1.94
CA VAL A 643 -26.53 -7.70 -1.82
C VAL A 643 -26.63 -8.85 -2.82
N VAL A 644 -27.32 -9.93 -2.46
CA VAL A 644 -27.74 -10.95 -3.41
C VAL A 644 -29.18 -10.67 -3.80
N ASP A 645 -29.39 -10.21 -5.04
CA ASP A 645 -30.69 -9.72 -5.54
C ASP A 645 -31.81 -10.77 -5.36
N GLU A 646 -31.52 -12.05 -5.62
CA GLU A 646 -32.48 -13.16 -5.45
C GLU A 646 -32.93 -13.33 -3.99
N LEU A 647 -32.01 -13.21 -3.04
CA LEU A 647 -32.31 -13.32 -1.62
C LEU A 647 -33.08 -12.10 -1.12
N ALA A 648 -32.67 -10.90 -1.56
CA ALA A 648 -33.39 -9.67 -1.24
C ALA A 648 -34.83 -9.69 -1.77
N ALA A 649 -35.06 -10.21 -2.98
CA ALA A 649 -36.40 -10.37 -3.55
C ALA A 649 -37.29 -11.33 -2.72
N ARG A 650 -36.69 -12.24 -1.96
CA ARG A 650 -37.36 -13.16 -1.03
C ARG A 650 -37.51 -12.59 0.39
N GLY A 651 -37.18 -11.32 0.60
CA GLY A 651 -37.27 -10.65 1.91
C GLY A 651 -36.11 -10.97 2.86
N VAL A 652 -35.05 -11.63 2.39
CA VAL A 652 -33.85 -11.86 3.21
C VAL A 652 -33.10 -10.54 3.40
N PRO A 653 -32.72 -10.16 4.63
CA PRO A 653 -31.91 -8.97 4.89
C PRO A 653 -30.60 -8.96 4.11
N LYS A 654 -30.00 -7.77 3.95
CA LYS A 654 -28.75 -7.59 3.20
C LYS A 654 -27.64 -8.49 3.76
N THR A 655 -27.29 -9.52 2.99
CA THR A 655 -26.31 -10.55 3.39
C THR A 655 -24.86 -10.10 3.22
N GLY A 656 -24.61 -8.99 2.54
CA GLY A 656 -23.30 -8.74 1.94
C GLY A 656 -22.98 -9.73 0.82
N THR A 657 -21.85 -9.56 0.17
CA THR A 657 -21.30 -10.53 -0.79
C THR A 657 -19.80 -10.62 -0.64
N VAL A 658 -19.21 -11.71 -1.14
CA VAL A 658 -17.76 -11.78 -1.37
C VAL A 658 -17.32 -10.59 -2.23
N ASN A 659 -16.12 -10.10 -1.98
CA ASN A 659 -15.67 -8.86 -2.55
C ASN A 659 -14.14 -8.79 -2.64
N LEU A 660 -13.66 -8.08 -3.66
CA LEU A 660 -12.26 -7.71 -3.81
C LEU A 660 -12.24 -6.30 -4.40
N GLY A 661 -11.37 -5.44 -3.91
CA GLY A 661 -11.34 -4.04 -4.33
C GLY A 661 -11.24 -3.09 -3.15
N GLY A 662 -10.85 -1.85 -3.44
CA GLY A 662 -10.48 -0.88 -2.43
C GLY A 662 -11.55 0.16 -2.17
N THR A 663 -11.29 0.99 -1.16
CA THR A 663 -12.09 2.17 -0.84
C THR A 663 -11.29 3.43 -1.13
N ILE A 664 -11.98 4.53 -1.41
CA ILE A 664 -11.43 5.89 -1.23
C ILE A 664 -12.34 6.66 -0.30
N VAL A 665 -11.79 7.65 0.40
CA VAL A 665 -12.56 8.62 1.17
C VAL A 665 -12.31 10.04 0.64
N THR A 666 -13.35 10.88 0.69
CA THR A 666 -13.30 12.25 0.16
C THR A 666 -13.69 13.28 1.23
N GLY A 667 -13.20 14.52 1.07
CA GLY A 667 -13.54 15.67 1.90
C GLY A 667 -15.03 16.02 1.89
N GLY A 668 -15.80 15.49 0.92
CA GLY A 668 -17.26 15.52 0.92
C GLY A 668 -17.92 14.61 1.97
N GLY A 669 -17.13 13.89 2.77
CA GLY A 669 -17.59 12.99 3.82
C GLY A 669 -18.19 11.69 3.27
N LEU A 670 -17.64 11.18 2.17
CA LEU A 670 -18.11 9.99 1.46
C LEU A 670 -16.99 8.95 1.31
N VAL A 671 -17.38 7.67 1.43
CA VAL A 671 -16.54 6.51 1.13
C VAL A 671 -17.06 5.83 -0.13
N PHE A 672 -16.24 5.71 -1.16
CA PHE A 672 -16.61 5.04 -2.42
C PHE A 672 -16.01 3.64 -2.51
N VAL A 673 -16.78 2.66 -3.00
CA VAL A 673 -16.35 1.25 -3.14
C VAL A 673 -17.16 0.51 -4.20
N ALA A 674 -16.52 -0.38 -4.96
CA ALA A 674 -17.13 -1.14 -6.07
C ALA A 674 -16.84 -2.66 -6.05
N GLY A 675 -16.16 -3.14 -5.00
CA GLY A 675 -15.53 -4.47 -5.01
C GLY A 675 -16.47 -5.67 -4.88
N THR A 676 -17.77 -5.45 -4.70
CA THR A 676 -18.75 -6.51 -4.44
C THR A 676 -19.15 -7.25 -5.69
N ASN A 677 -19.31 -8.57 -5.58
CA ASN A 677 -19.71 -9.44 -6.70
C ASN A 677 -21.06 -9.09 -7.34
N ASP A 678 -21.90 -8.33 -6.65
CA ASP A 678 -23.17 -7.85 -7.20
C ASP A 678 -23.02 -6.70 -8.22
N SER A 679 -21.78 -6.36 -8.60
CA SER A 679 -21.46 -5.45 -9.69
C SER A 679 -22.07 -4.06 -9.49
N ARG A 680 -21.88 -3.46 -8.31
CA ARG A 680 -22.41 -2.14 -7.96
C ARG A 680 -21.32 -1.22 -7.47
N PHE A 681 -21.35 0.04 -7.93
CA PHE A 681 -20.53 1.11 -7.39
C PHE A 681 -21.33 1.90 -6.37
N ARG A 682 -20.77 2.15 -5.19
CA ARG A 682 -21.49 2.75 -4.06
C ARG A 682 -20.76 3.94 -3.47
N ALA A 683 -21.53 4.82 -2.84
CA ALA A 683 -21.04 5.82 -1.92
C ALA A 683 -21.74 5.67 -0.55
N PHE A 684 -20.95 5.68 0.51
CA PHE A 684 -21.41 5.60 1.90
C PHE A 684 -21.10 6.91 2.63
N ASP A 685 -21.96 7.30 3.56
CA ASP A 685 -21.64 8.33 4.54
C ASP A 685 -20.46 7.86 5.41
N ALA A 686 -19.37 8.63 5.41
CA ALA A 686 -18.14 8.27 6.10
C ALA A 686 -18.32 8.16 7.63
N MET A 687 -19.30 8.87 8.21
CA MET A 687 -19.48 8.92 9.64
C MET A 687 -20.39 7.83 10.19
N THR A 688 -21.38 7.41 9.40
CA THR A 688 -22.48 6.54 9.83
C THR A 688 -22.51 5.20 9.12
N GLY A 689 -21.86 5.06 7.96
CA GLY A 689 -21.93 3.85 7.13
C GLY A 689 -23.24 3.72 6.35
N ALA A 690 -24.09 4.75 6.30
CA ALA A 690 -25.31 4.75 5.50
C ALA A 690 -24.97 4.75 3.99
N GLU A 691 -25.57 3.85 3.21
CA GLU A 691 -25.45 3.85 1.74
C GLU A 691 -26.28 5.01 1.17
N LEU A 692 -25.62 5.98 0.53
CA LEU A 692 -26.25 7.22 0.04
C LEU A 692 -26.46 7.23 -1.47
N TRP A 693 -25.71 6.40 -2.20
CA TRP A 693 -25.78 6.31 -3.64
C TRP A 693 -25.29 4.95 -4.11
N VAL A 694 -25.89 4.46 -5.19
CA VAL A 694 -25.51 3.22 -5.85
C VAL A 694 -25.80 3.32 -7.35
N ASP A 695 -24.90 2.77 -8.16
CA ASP A 695 -25.14 2.49 -9.59
C ASP A 695 -24.70 1.07 -9.96
N ARG A 696 -25.32 0.49 -10.99
CA ARG A 696 -24.99 -0.85 -11.48
C ARG A 696 -23.87 -0.76 -12.52
N LEU A 697 -22.89 -1.62 -12.36
CA LEU A 697 -21.76 -1.78 -13.26
C LEU A 697 -21.93 -3.01 -14.16
N GLU A 698 -21.22 -2.98 -15.27
CA GLU A 698 -21.11 -4.07 -16.24
C GLU A 698 -20.50 -5.30 -15.59
N ALA A 699 -19.51 -5.13 -14.71
CA ALA A 699 -19.00 -6.16 -13.83
C ALA A 699 -18.46 -5.53 -12.54
N ASN A 700 -18.12 -6.36 -11.55
CA ASN A 700 -17.63 -5.86 -10.27
C ASN A 700 -16.24 -5.21 -10.37
N GLY A 701 -16.03 -4.14 -9.58
CA GLY A 701 -14.83 -3.34 -9.64
C GLY A 701 -13.75 -3.84 -8.70
N HIS A 702 -12.96 -4.83 -9.16
CA HIS A 702 -11.84 -5.37 -8.38
C HIS A 702 -10.73 -4.35 -8.09
N ALA A 703 -10.73 -3.19 -8.75
CA ALA A 703 -9.80 -2.10 -8.51
C ALA A 703 -10.13 -1.25 -7.26
N THR A 704 -9.26 -0.30 -6.94
CA THR A 704 -9.58 0.80 -6.03
C THR A 704 -10.14 1.96 -6.87
N PRO A 705 -11.27 2.59 -6.48
CA PRO A 705 -11.72 3.81 -7.15
C PRO A 705 -10.67 4.93 -7.03
N MET A 706 -10.77 5.97 -7.85
CA MET A 706 -9.97 7.19 -7.70
C MET A 706 -10.83 8.42 -8.01
N THR A 707 -10.41 9.59 -7.53
CA THR A 707 -11.13 10.85 -7.80
C THR A 707 -10.15 11.96 -8.14
N TYR A 708 -10.57 12.88 -9.00
CA TYR A 708 -9.78 14.03 -9.40
C TYR A 708 -10.70 15.19 -9.80
N ARG A 709 -10.12 16.39 -9.94
CA ARG A 709 -10.78 17.55 -10.53
C ARG A 709 -10.29 17.74 -11.96
N GLY A 710 -11.20 17.70 -12.92
CA GLY A 710 -10.90 17.94 -14.33
C GLY A 710 -10.65 19.41 -14.63
N LYS A 711 -10.22 19.70 -15.87
CA LYS A 711 -9.95 21.06 -16.37
C LYS A 711 -11.20 21.96 -16.37
N SER A 712 -12.39 21.37 -16.52
CA SER A 712 -13.70 22.02 -16.37
C SER A 712 -14.02 22.42 -14.92
N GLY A 713 -13.19 22.04 -13.94
CA GLY A 713 -13.44 22.24 -12.52
C GLY A 713 -14.38 21.21 -11.88
N ARG A 714 -14.95 20.29 -12.69
CA ARG A 714 -15.80 19.18 -12.23
C ARG A 714 -14.96 18.12 -11.51
N GLN A 715 -15.50 17.58 -10.42
CA GLN A 715 -14.98 16.43 -9.73
C GLN A 715 -15.51 15.17 -10.39
N PHE A 716 -14.61 14.24 -10.68
CA PHE A 716 -14.92 12.92 -11.20
C PHE A 716 -14.54 11.85 -10.19
N VAL A 717 -15.29 10.76 -10.15
CA VAL A 717 -14.92 9.51 -9.47
C VAL A 717 -14.93 8.39 -10.50
N VAL A 718 -13.85 7.61 -10.56
CA VAL A 718 -13.58 6.65 -11.63
C VAL A 718 -13.28 5.27 -11.06
N ILE A 719 -13.77 4.23 -11.74
CA ILE A 719 -13.55 2.84 -11.36
C ILE A 719 -13.36 1.95 -12.60
N ALA A 720 -12.38 1.04 -12.53
CA ALA A 720 -12.25 -0.06 -13.46
C ALA A 720 -13.26 -1.16 -13.09
N ALA A 721 -14.24 -1.38 -13.96
CA ALA A 721 -15.34 -2.32 -13.82
C ALA A 721 -15.13 -3.53 -14.75
N GLY A 722 -14.11 -4.34 -14.44
CA GLY A 722 -13.78 -5.49 -15.27
C GLY A 722 -14.38 -6.82 -14.83
N GLY A 723 -14.62 -7.03 -13.53
CA GLY A 723 -14.93 -8.36 -13.01
C GLY A 723 -13.87 -9.40 -13.32
N GLY A 724 -14.28 -10.67 -13.39
CA GLY A 724 -13.39 -11.83 -13.45
C GLY A 724 -12.74 -12.13 -12.08
N GLY A 725 -11.52 -12.66 -12.13
CA GLY A 725 -10.76 -13.06 -10.94
C GLY A 725 -11.39 -14.25 -10.21
N SER A 726 -11.06 -14.38 -8.93
CA SER A 726 -11.36 -15.60 -8.15
C SER A 726 -12.80 -15.71 -7.62
N PHE A 727 -13.64 -14.69 -7.82
CA PHE A 727 -14.98 -14.64 -7.22
C PHE A 727 -16.10 -14.56 -8.24
N SER A 728 -15.86 -13.93 -9.40
CA SER A 728 -16.89 -13.61 -10.37
C SER A 728 -16.60 -14.27 -11.71
N ARG A 729 -17.63 -14.87 -12.31
CA ARG A 729 -17.59 -15.28 -13.72
C ARG A 729 -18.00 -14.14 -14.66
N LYS A 730 -18.57 -13.07 -14.11
CA LYS A 730 -19.01 -11.92 -14.90
C LYS A 730 -17.78 -11.11 -15.28
N THR A 731 -17.60 -10.86 -16.57
CA THR A 731 -16.55 -10.01 -17.10
C THR A 731 -17.12 -8.85 -17.89
N ALA A 732 -16.38 -7.76 -17.87
CA ALA A 732 -16.49 -6.59 -18.70
C ALA A 732 -15.09 -5.98 -18.85
N ASP A 733 -14.92 -4.93 -19.63
CA ASP A 733 -13.62 -4.30 -19.86
C ASP A 733 -13.71 -2.77 -19.77
N ILE A 734 -14.62 -2.31 -18.91
CA ILE A 734 -15.04 -0.90 -18.84
C ILE A 734 -14.28 -0.16 -17.74
N LEU A 735 -13.79 1.03 -18.08
CA LEU A 735 -13.48 2.09 -17.12
C LEU A 735 -14.66 3.07 -17.11
N ALA A 736 -15.28 3.26 -15.95
CA ALA A 736 -16.45 4.10 -15.79
C ALA A 736 -16.13 5.34 -14.94
N ALA A 737 -16.51 6.53 -15.42
CA ALA A 737 -16.36 7.78 -14.70
C ALA A 737 -17.69 8.43 -14.38
N TYR A 738 -17.78 9.00 -13.19
CA TYR A 738 -18.98 9.59 -12.63
C TYR A 738 -18.71 11.03 -12.21
N ALA A 739 -19.67 11.93 -12.47
CA ALA A 739 -19.60 13.32 -12.04
C ALA A 739 -21.01 13.88 -11.82
N LEU A 740 -21.11 15.03 -11.15
CA LEU A 740 -22.34 15.80 -11.15
C LEU A 740 -22.55 16.40 -12.54
N ARG A 741 -23.83 16.55 -12.93
CA ARG A 741 -24.22 17.21 -14.17
C ARG A 741 -24.06 18.71 -14.08
#